data_AF-A0A1S4BVJ8-F1
#
_entry.id   AF-A0A1S4BVJ8-F1
#
_cell.length_a   1.000
_cell.length_b   1.000
_cell.length_c   1.000
_cell.angle_alpha   90.00
_cell.angle_beta   90.00
_cell.angle_gamma   90.00
#
_symmetry.space_group_name_H-M   'P 1'
#
loop_
_entity.id
_entity.type
_entity.pdbx_description
1 polymer ?
#
loop_
_entity_poly.entity_id
_entity_poly.type
_entity_poly.pdbx_seq_one_letter_code
_entity_poly.pdbx_strand_id
1 'polypeptide(L)'
;MLLKRFCGKSNCNINNLVTSIRTTYVDDRIGIQVNVDDNEVLLYASSRHMKSVTCCVNDALEYESKLLQNECLEKCLFSGGSAASASIALFGAGAMIKHLELEKRCLTVDIFHSNGNAIDDKELLMFLERSTSGSICAVYKSSGMGQDSEENKWGRVTFLTPDAAKQAAFLDQVEFNGGFLKVVPSRSSMHGSDQKMFRSALRAKVQWPRKYSRGLAFLKCDPSDVAFMINDFSDLMIGERIIRCEPSNKYPDNLVISGIDKEISEAEILEVLRASTNRRILDLFLVRGTAVEDPPVATCEEALRKVISPFMPNRIPYVNSVRVQVFQPEPKDAYTRAAITFDGSLHLEAAKALEQIDGKVLPGCLSWQKIICQQLFHSSVSCPAPVYHVIRNQLDSLLASLRRRNGVECNLVRNDNGSYRVKISAIATKVVAEMRRPLEQLMKGKIVDHMDITPTVVQLLFSREGTNIMNRIQRETGTYILFDKHNLLVRIFGSSDNVDRAQQRLIDSLLELHESKQLEVHLRGQHLPPDLMKRVVQTFGPDLNGLKEKVPGAVFSLNTKRHCICINGSKDLKQKVEDLICEISQRSGLPTQTTGDEADCPVCLCELEDPYRLEACAHLFCRSCLLEQCESAIKSREGFPVCCMRQGCREPILLADLKSLLSSDKLEELFRASLGAFVAANGGTYRFCPSPDCPSIYRVADPGMVGEPFVCGACFVETCTRCHLEYHPYLSCEMYQEFKNDPDSSLKEWSKGKENVKKCPVCSFTIEKIDGCNHIECRCGKHVCWVCLEFFDSSENCYGHLRNIHLSIT
;
A
#
# COMPACT_ATOMS: atom_id res chain seq x y z
N MET A 1 -30.51 26.20 4.03
CA MET A 1 -30.70 24.77 3.72
C MET A 1 -31.50 24.02 4.78
N LEU A 2 -31.30 24.29 6.08
CA LEU A 2 -32.03 23.64 7.18
C LEU A 2 -33.55 23.66 6.99
N LEU A 3 -34.14 24.84 6.77
CA LEU A 3 -35.59 24.97 6.55
C LEU A 3 -36.07 24.23 5.29
N LYS A 4 -35.25 24.15 4.22
CA LYS A 4 -35.58 23.35 3.03
C LYS A 4 -35.65 21.85 3.36
N ARG A 5 -34.75 21.35 4.22
CA ARG A 5 -34.79 19.95 4.69
C ARG A 5 -35.98 19.71 5.61
N PHE A 6 -36.26 20.66 6.50
CA PHE A 6 -37.42 20.65 7.38
C PHE A 6 -38.75 20.61 6.60
N CYS A 7 -38.85 21.34 5.48
CA CYS A 7 -40.00 21.24 4.57
C CYS A 7 -40.11 19.86 3.90
N GLY A 8 -38.98 19.30 3.46
CA GLY A 8 -38.96 18.10 2.62
C GLY A 8 -39.45 18.38 1.18
N LYS A 9 -39.52 17.33 0.35
CA LYS A 9 -40.01 17.48 -1.03
C LYS A 9 -41.51 17.75 -1.03
N SER A 10 -41.95 18.82 -1.69
CA SER A 10 -43.38 19.20 -1.75
C SER A 10 -44.04 19.36 -0.38
N ASN A 11 -43.29 19.83 0.62
CA ASN A 11 -43.74 20.01 2.01
C ASN A 11 -44.18 18.71 2.73
N CYS A 12 -43.74 17.54 2.26
CA CYS A 12 -44.13 16.26 2.85
C CYS A 12 -43.79 16.14 4.34
N ASN A 13 -42.62 16.62 4.76
CA ASN A 13 -42.15 16.48 6.15
C ASN A 13 -42.98 17.38 7.08
N ILE A 14 -43.28 18.61 6.65
CA ILE A 14 -44.16 19.51 7.41
C ILE A 14 -45.56 18.92 7.51
N ASN A 15 -46.12 18.40 6.41
CA ASN A 15 -47.47 17.84 6.42
C ASN A 15 -47.58 16.63 7.36
N ASN A 16 -46.57 15.76 7.39
CA ASN A 16 -46.52 14.64 8.33
C ASN A 16 -46.41 15.12 9.78
N LEU A 17 -45.54 16.11 10.06
CA LEU A 17 -45.40 16.70 11.39
C LEU A 17 -46.69 17.35 11.86
N VAL A 18 -47.34 18.16 11.02
CA VAL A 18 -48.65 18.77 11.31
C VAL A 18 -49.68 17.69 11.60
N THR A 19 -49.75 16.64 10.78
CA THR A 19 -50.71 15.54 10.97
C THR A 19 -50.47 14.83 12.31
N SER A 20 -49.22 14.49 12.63
CA SER A 20 -48.83 13.84 13.89
C SER A 20 -49.18 14.69 15.12
N ILE A 21 -48.88 15.99 15.08
CA ILE A 21 -49.22 16.92 16.17
C ILE A 21 -50.75 17.06 16.30
N ARG A 22 -51.48 17.19 15.18
CA ARG A 22 -52.95 17.25 15.19
C ARG A 22 -53.57 16.00 15.81
N THR A 23 -53.06 14.83 15.47
CA THR A 23 -53.54 13.56 16.05
C THR A 23 -53.22 13.46 17.54
N THR A 24 -52.03 13.89 17.95
CA THR A 24 -51.58 13.82 19.35
C THR A 24 -52.39 14.75 20.27
N TYR A 25 -52.70 15.96 19.81
CA TYR A 25 -53.40 16.98 20.62
C TYR A 25 -54.88 17.15 20.29
N VAL A 26 -55.40 16.42 19.29
CA VAL A 26 -56.80 16.46 18.82
C VAL A 26 -57.25 17.90 18.54
N ASP A 27 -56.44 18.66 17.79
CA ASP A 27 -56.70 20.07 17.45
C ASP A 27 -56.38 20.36 15.98
N ASP A 28 -57.40 20.37 15.13
CA ASP A 28 -57.26 20.58 13.68
C ASP A 28 -56.81 21.99 13.28
N ARG A 29 -56.85 22.95 14.22
CA ARG A 29 -56.43 24.35 13.98
C ARG A 29 -54.90 24.50 13.97
N ILE A 30 -54.17 23.43 14.31
CA ILE A 30 -52.71 23.46 14.32
C ILE A 30 -52.20 23.59 12.88
N GLY A 31 -51.33 24.56 12.62
CA GLY A 31 -50.71 24.81 11.32
C GLY A 31 -49.27 25.27 11.47
N ILE A 32 -48.44 24.90 10.50
CA ILE A 32 -47.03 25.30 10.43
C ILE A 32 -46.79 25.88 9.04
N GLN A 33 -46.28 27.11 8.97
CA GLN A 33 -45.88 27.77 7.72
C GLN A 33 -44.39 28.12 7.81
N VAL A 34 -43.63 27.81 6.76
CA VAL A 34 -42.19 28.03 6.72
C VAL A 34 -41.86 28.97 5.58
N ASN A 35 -41.16 30.05 5.89
CA ASN A 35 -40.57 30.95 4.92
C ASN A 35 -39.06 30.74 4.88
N VAL A 36 -38.59 30.13 3.80
CA VAL A 36 -37.18 29.75 3.64
C VAL A 36 -36.29 30.95 3.35
N ASP A 37 -36.83 31.97 2.66
CA ASP A 37 -36.07 33.14 2.22
C ASP A 37 -35.82 34.09 3.40
N ASP A 38 -36.85 34.29 4.23
CA ASP A 38 -36.77 35.12 5.44
C ASP A 38 -36.26 34.36 6.68
N ASN A 39 -36.04 33.05 6.56
CA ASN A 39 -35.62 32.16 7.65
C ASN A 39 -36.58 32.12 8.85
N GLU A 40 -37.90 32.14 8.57
CA GLU A 40 -38.96 32.20 9.58
C GLU A 40 -39.84 30.95 9.58
N VAL A 41 -40.30 30.56 10.78
CA VAL A 41 -41.30 29.50 10.98
C VAL A 41 -42.47 30.08 11.78
N LEU A 42 -43.64 30.14 11.16
CA LEU A 42 -44.88 30.64 11.73
C LEU A 42 -45.73 29.47 12.23
N LEU A 43 -46.18 29.57 13.49
CA LEU A 43 -46.97 28.54 14.17
C LEU A 43 -48.38 29.05 14.45
N TYR A 44 -49.37 28.24 14.09
CA TYR A 44 -50.78 28.48 14.37
C TYR A 44 -51.25 27.37 15.32
N ALA A 45 -51.70 27.74 16.51
CA ALA A 45 -52.24 26.82 17.51
C ALA A 45 -53.09 27.58 18.53
N SER A 46 -53.95 26.86 19.26
CA SER A 46 -54.66 27.44 20.40
C SER A 46 -53.68 27.81 21.53
N SER A 47 -54.04 28.79 22.37
CA SER A 47 -53.20 29.23 23.51
C SER A 47 -52.83 28.09 24.45
N ARG A 48 -53.72 27.08 24.58
CA ARG A 48 -53.49 25.86 25.35
C ARG A 48 -52.39 24.97 24.76
N HIS A 49 -52.30 24.87 23.44
CA HIS A 49 -51.39 23.94 22.75
C HIS A 49 -50.13 24.61 22.20
N MET A 50 -50.08 25.95 22.13
CA MET A 50 -48.96 26.70 21.52
C MET A 50 -47.59 26.26 22.05
N LYS A 51 -47.40 26.16 23.37
CA LYS A 51 -46.12 25.72 23.96
C LYS A 51 -45.71 24.31 23.51
N SER A 52 -46.65 23.39 23.47
CA SER A 52 -46.40 22.00 23.06
C SER A 52 -46.07 21.92 21.58
N VAL A 53 -46.79 22.65 20.72
CA VAL A 53 -46.52 22.75 19.29
C VAL A 53 -45.13 23.36 19.04
N THR A 54 -44.77 24.43 19.76
CA THR A 54 -43.44 25.03 19.68
C THR A 54 -42.34 24.03 20.05
N CYS A 55 -42.53 23.23 21.10
CA CYS A 55 -41.58 22.18 21.48
C CYS A 55 -41.41 21.14 20.37
N CYS A 56 -42.51 20.57 19.86
CA CYS A 56 -42.45 19.57 18.79
C CYS A 56 -41.75 20.09 17.52
N VAL A 57 -41.97 21.36 17.17
CA VAL A 57 -41.32 22.00 16.01
C VAL A 57 -39.84 22.22 16.26
N ASN A 58 -39.47 22.70 17.46
CA ASN A 58 -38.07 22.87 17.83
C ASN A 58 -37.33 21.53 17.86
N ASP A 59 -37.92 20.48 18.44
CA ASP A 59 -37.34 19.13 18.46
C ASP A 59 -37.12 18.61 17.03
N ALA A 60 -38.10 18.86 16.15
CA ALA A 60 -38.01 18.46 14.76
C ALA A 60 -36.93 19.25 14.00
N LEU A 61 -36.75 20.55 14.26
CA LEU A 61 -35.71 21.40 13.69
C LEU A 61 -34.32 21.04 14.23
N GLU A 62 -34.19 20.78 15.53
CA GLU A 62 -32.95 20.37 16.17
C GLU A 62 -32.49 19.01 15.62
N TYR A 63 -33.42 18.08 15.37
CA TYR A 63 -33.13 16.83 14.69
C TYR A 63 -32.59 17.03 13.26
N GLU A 64 -33.21 17.92 12.47
CA GLU A 64 -32.70 18.24 11.12
C GLU A 64 -31.31 18.90 11.17
N SER A 65 -31.08 19.77 12.16
CA SER A 65 -29.79 20.42 12.39
C SER A 65 -28.72 19.38 12.74
N LYS A 66 -29.03 18.46 13.65
CA LYS A 66 -28.17 17.32 14.01
C LYS A 66 -27.82 16.47 12.79
N LEU A 67 -28.80 16.12 11.95
CA LEU A 67 -28.55 15.34 10.74
C LEU A 67 -27.67 16.09 9.72
N LEU A 68 -27.85 17.41 9.59
CA LEU A 68 -27.04 18.24 8.70
C LEU A 68 -25.59 18.34 9.19
N GLN A 69 -25.38 18.51 10.49
CA GLN A 69 -24.05 18.56 11.12
C GLN A 69 -23.32 17.21 11.09
N ASN A 70 -24.06 16.11 11.26
CA ASN A 70 -23.52 14.75 11.21
C ASN A 70 -23.35 14.21 9.79
N GLU A 71 -23.79 14.95 8.75
CA GLU A 71 -23.71 14.49 7.37
C GLU A 71 -22.26 14.11 7.02
N CYS A 72 -22.08 12.87 6.59
CA CYS A 72 -20.80 12.34 6.17
C CYS A 72 -20.88 11.83 4.72
N LEU A 73 -19.75 11.92 4.03
CA LEU A 73 -19.53 11.27 2.76
C LEU A 73 -18.70 10.01 2.97
N GLU A 74 -19.28 8.86 2.64
CA GLU A 74 -18.55 7.60 2.58
C GLU A 74 -17.67 7.58 1.32
N LYS A 75 -16.36 7.44 1.50
CA LYS A 75 -15.39 7.37 0.40
C LYS A 75 -14.47 6.17 0.56
N CYS A 76 -14.35 5.39 -0.51
CA CYS A 76 -13.29 4.39 -0.61
C CYS A 76 -11.96 5.11 -0.85
N LEU A 77 -10.91 4.71 -0.14
CA LEU A 77 -9.59 5.33 -0.30
C LEU A 77 -8.95 5.04 -1.67
N PHE A 78 -9.33 3.95 -2.32
CA PHE A 78 -8.87 3.55 -3.64
C PHE A 78 -9.92 2.71 -4.37
N SER A 79 -9.84 2.69 -5.70
CA SER A 79 -10.81 2.05 -6.60
C SER A 79 -10.31 0.71 -7.19
N GLY A 80 -9.42 -0.01 -6.50
CA GLY A 80 -8.76 -1.23 -7.00
C GLY A 80 -9.28 -2.53 -6.38
N GLY A 81 -9.79 -3.45 -7.22
CA GLY A 81 -10.26 -4.79 -6.84
C GLY A 81 -11.77 -4.84 -6.54
N SER A 82 -12.34 -6.06 -6.42
CA SER A 82 -13.75 -6.27 -6.05
C SER A 82 -14.13 -5.33 -4.89
N ALA A 83 -15.21 -4.56 -5.06
CA ALA A 83 -15.66 -3.49 -4.16
C ALA A 83 -15.79 -3.92 -2.68
N ALA A 84 -15.75 -5.22 -2.40
CA ALA A 84 -15.78 -5.85 -1.09
C ALA A 84 -14.48 -5.74 -0.25
N SER A 85 -13.39 -5.13 -0.73
CA SER A 85 -12.09 -5.13 0.00
C SER A 85 -11.41 -3.77 0.23
N ALA A 86 -12.00 -2.65 -0.17
CA ALA A 86 -11.37 -1.33 -0.04
C ALA A 86 -11.58 -0.70 1.35
N SER A 87 -10.54 -0.07 1.89
CA SER A 87 -10.61 0.78 3.09
C SER A 87 -11.52 1.98 2.85
N ILE A 88 -12.25 2.40 3.89
CA ILE A 88 -13.28 3.44 3.80
C ILE A 88 -12.97 4.55 4.80
N ALA A 89 -13.22 5.80 4.42
CA ALA A 89 -13.27 6.93 5.34
C ALA A 89 -14.63 7.64 5.26
N LEU A 90 -15.13 8.08 6.42
CA LEU A 90 -16.31 8.95 6.54
C LEU A 90 -15.85 10.39 6.70
N PHE A 91 -16.09 11.23 5.70
CA PHE A 91 -15.73 12.65 5.72
C PHE A 91 -16.93 13.51 6.08
N GLY A 92 -16.88 14.19 7.23
CA GLY A 92 -17.92 15.10 7.72
C GLY A 92 -17.61 16.58 7.45
N ALA A 93 -18.28 17.45 8.21
CA ALA A 93 -18.03 18.90 8.20
C ALA A 93 -16.55 19.25 8.43
N GLY A 94 -16.09 20.31 7.77
CA GLY A 94 -14.70 20.74 7.72
C GLY A 94 -13.77 19.76 7.01
N ALA A 95 -14.34 18.85 6.18
CA ALA A 95 -13.65 17.69 5.61
C ALA A 95 -13.03 16.77 6.67
N MET A 96 -13.52 16.80 7.92
CA MET A 96 -12.98 16.01 9.01
C MET A 96 -13.26 14.52 8.83
N ILE A 97 -12.28 13.67 9.11
CA ILE A 97 -12.50 12.21 9.15
C ILE A 97 -13.19 11.85 10.46
N LYS A 98 -14.44 11.41 10.37
CA LYS A 98 -15.26 10.96 11.51
C LYS A 98 -15.00 9.49 11.86
N HIS A 99 -14.69 8.66 10.86
CA HIS A 99 -14.30 7.26 11.03
C HIS A 99 -13.41 6.81 9.88
N LEU A 100 -12.42 5.97 10.19
CA LEU A 100 -11.54 5.31 9.21
C LEU A 100 -11.66 3.80 9.42
N GLU A 101 -12.25 3.11 8.44
CA GLU A 101 -12.48 1.66 8.50
C GLU A 101 -11.47 0.90 7.63
N LEU A 102 -10.58 0.16 8.30
CA LEU A 102 -9.54 -0.65 7.66
C LEU A 102 -9.83 -2.16 7.73
N GLU A 103 -10.72 -2.60 8.64
CA GLU A 103 -10.95 -4.01 8.98
C GLU A 103 -12.13 -4.62 8.23
N LYS A 104 -12.64 -3.93 7.20
CA LYS A 104 -13.77 -4.34 6.35
C LYS A 104 -15.08 -4.54 7.12
N ARG A 105 -15.25 -3.89 8.27
CA ARG A 105 -16.53 -3.87 8.98
C ARG A 105 -17.54 -3.02 8.20
N CYS A 106 -18.82 -3.35 8.35
CA CYS A 106 -19.88 -2.64 7.65
C CYS A 106 -20.26 -1.37 8.41
N LEU A 107 -20.33 -0.23 7.71
CA LEU A 107 -20.85 1.03 8.25
C LEU A 107 -22.31 1.29 7.82
N THR A 108 -22.81 0.49 6.89
CA THR A 108 -23.97 0.84 6.07
C THR A 108 -24.90 -0.35 5.94
N VAL A 109 -26.17 -0.15 6.23
CA VAL A 109 -27.22 -1.18 6.15
C VAL A 109 -28.26 -0.78 5.11
N ASP A 110 -28.75 -1.77 4.35
CA ASP A 110 -29.92 -1.64 3.50
C ASP A 110 -31.15 -2.06 4.30
N ILE A 111 -32.20 -1.26 4.21
CA ILE A 111 -33.45 -1.45 4.96
C ILE A 111 -34.58 -1.68 3.97
N PHE A 112 -35.35 -2.73 4.24
CA PHE A 112 -36.51 -3.14 3.48
C PHE A 112 -37.73 -3.15 4.40
N HIS A 113 -38.89 -2.81 3.85
CA HIS A 113 -40.15 -2.85 4.59
C HIS A 113 -41.30 -3.22 3.67
N SER A 114 -42.16 -4.11 4.17
CA SER A 114 -43.33 -4.65 3.46
C SER A 114 -44.28 -3.58 2.87
N ASN A 115 -44.28 -2.37 3.41
CA ASN A 115 -45.05 -1.23 2.91
C ASN A 115 -44.16 0.03 2.82
N GLY A 116 -43.20 0.05 1.89
CA GLY A 116 -42.15 1.07 1.80
C GLY A 116 -42.63 2.52 1.57
N ASN A 117 -43.86 2.72 1.08
CA ASN A 117 -44.44 4.04 0.79
C ASN A 117 -45.24 4.64 1.97
N ALA A 118 -45.53 3.85 3.01
CA ALA A 118 -46.35 4.27 4.15
C ALA A 118 -45.54 4.58 5.43
N ILE A 119 -44.21 4.43 5.38
CA ILE A 119 -43.33 4.70 6.53
C ILE A 119 -43.04 6.19 6.62
N ASP A 120 -43.18 6.75 7.82
CA ASP A 120 -42.56 8.03 8.16
C ASP A 120 -41.04 7.84 8.26
N ASP A 121 -40.32 8.40 7.28
CA ASP A 121 -38.86 8.34 7.20
C ASP A 121 -38.19 8.81 8.51
N LYS A 122 -38.76 9.81 9.18
CA LYS A 122 -38.17 10.41 10.39
C LYS A 122 -38.36 9.51 11.60
N GLU A 123 -39.53 8.89 11.73
CA GLU A 123 -39.82 7.94 12.81
C GLU A 123 -38.89 6.72 12.72
N LEU A 124 -38.66 6.20 11.52
CA LEU A 124 -37.74 5.09 11.29
C LEU A 124 -36.30 5.46 11.67
N LEU A 125 -35.81 6.62 11.23
CA LEU A 125 -34.45 7.06 11.54
C LEU A 125 -34.24 7.29 13.05
N MET A 126 -35.22 7.91 13.74
CA MET A 126 -35.17 8.07 15.20
C MET A 126 -35.22 6.72 15.93
N PHE A 127 -36.03 5.77 15.45
CA PHE A 127 -36.09 4.42 15.98
C PHE A 127 -34.74 3.71 15.88
N LEU A 128 -34.07 3.82 14.72
CA LEU A 128 -32.75 3.24 14.50
C LEU A 128 -31.70 3.86 15.43
N GLU A 129 -31.62 5.19 15.52
CA GLU A 129 -30.65 5.86 16.41
C GLU A 129 -30.86 5.45 17.88
N ARG A 130 -32.11 5.42 18.35
CA ARG A 130 -32.44 5.03 19.73
C ARG A 130 -32.08 3.57 20.01
N SER A 131 -32.32 2.68 19.06
CA SER A 131 -32.11 1.23 19.23
C SER A 131 -30.64 0.84 19.13
N THR A 132 -29.85 1.60 18.37
CA THR A 132 -28.42 1.32 18.14
C THR A 132 -27.47 2.09 19.03
N SER A 133 -27.98 3.11 19.75
CA SER A 133 -27.17 4.12 20.46
C SER A 133 -26.13 4.82 19.57
N GLY A 134 -26.33 4.80 18.25
CA GLY A 134 -25.40 5.33 17.26
C GLY A 134 -26.04 6.42 16.41
N SER A 135 -25.23 7.41 16.00
CA SER A 135 -25.71 8.49 15.15
C SER A 135 -25.65 8.10 13.67
N ILE A 136 -26.70 8.48 12.95
CA ILE A 136 -26.79 8.34 11.50
C ILE A 136 -26.07 9.51 10.84
N CYS A 137 -25.30 9.23 9.78
CA CYS A 137 -24.51 10.24 9.07
C CYS A 137 -24.79 10.30 7.56
N ALA A 138 -25.44 9.29 6.98
CA ALA A 138 -25.96 9.38 5.62
C ALA A 138 -27.21 8.52 5.44
N VAL A 139 -28.15 9.00 4.63
CA VAL A 139 -29.39 8.29 4.29
C VAL A 139 -29.61 8.41 2.79
N TYR A 140 -29.81 7.28 2.12
CA TYR A 140 -30.10 7.20 0.69
C TYR A 140 -31.41 6.45 0.48
N LYS A 141 -32.45 7.17 0.05
CA LYS A 141 -33.75 6.58 -0.26
C LYS A 141 -33.75 5.99 -1.68
N SER A 142 -34.30 4.79 -1.86
CA SER A 142 -34.49 4.19 -3.20
C SER A 142 -35.57 4.95 -3.96
N SER A 143 -35.26 5.46 -5.17
CA SER A 143 -36.30 5.94 -6.08
C SER A 143 -36.75 4.77 -6.97
N GLY A 144 -38.03 4.40 -6.93
CA GLY A 144 -38.60 3.28 -7.71
C GLY A 144 -38.71 3.52 -9.22
N MET A 145 -37.66 4.01 -9.88
CA MET A 145 -37.67 4.40 -11.30
C MET A 145 -36.52 3.78 -12.13
N GLY A 146 -35.99 2.62 -11.72
CA GLY A 146 -34.94 1.91 -12.47
C GLY A 146 -35.26 0.41 -12.61
N GLN A 147 -34.81 -0.20 -13.71
CA GLN A 147 -35.03 -1.62 -14.09
C GLN A 147 -34.47 -2.67 -13.10
N ASP A 148 -33.81 -2.25 -12.02
CA ASP A 148 -33.26 -3.09 -10.94
C ASP A 148 -33.90 -2.74 -9.56
N SER A 149 -35.21 -2.46 -9.49
CA SER A 149 -35.84 -2.23 -8.19
C SER A 149 -35.99 -3.56 -7.44
N GLU A 150 -35.11 -3.84 -6.49
CA GLU A 150 -35.39 -4.87 -5.48
C GLU A 150 -36.69 -4.51 -4.77
N GLU A 151 -37.71 -5.36 -4.91
CA GLU A 151 -39.03 -5.15 -4.32
C GLU A 151 -38.91 -4.81 -2.83
N ASN A 152 -39.62 -3.77 -2.39
CA ASN A 152 -39.76 -3.37 -0.98
C ASN A 152 -38.51 -2.76 -0.31
N LYS A 153 -37.48 -2.35 -1.06
CA LYS A 153 -36.36 -1.59 -0.50
C LYS A 153 -36.77 -0.15 -0.15
N TRP A 154 -36.68 0.22 1.12
CA TRP A 154 -36.91 1.61 1.58
C TRP A 154 -35.69 2.49 1.30
N GLY A 155 -34.49 2.00 1.58
CA GLY A 155 -33.27 2.76 1.40
C GLY A 155 -32.06 2.17 2.11
N ARG A 156 -31.05 3.02 2.30
CA ARG A 156 -29.75 2.70 2.89
C ARG A 156 -29.39 3.72 3.95
N VAL A 157 -28.88 3.25 5.07
CA VAL A 157 -28.48 4.07 6.22
C VAL A 157 -27.02 3.80 6.56
N THR A 158 -26.22 4.86 6.66
CA THR A 158 -24.83 4.81 7.11
C THR A 158 -24.73 5.40 8.51
N PHE A 159 -24.03 4.68 9.39
CA PHE A 159 -23.77 5.09 10.77
C PHE A 159 -22.35 5.62 10.93
N LEU A 160 -22.11 6.46 11.94
CA LEU A 160 -20.78 6.96 12.28
C LEU A 160 -19.82 5.86 12.71
N THR A 161 -20.32 4.77 13.29
CA THR A 161 -19.50 3.65 13.77
C THR A 161 -20.01 2.31 13.22
N PRO A 162 -19.09 1.35 12.98
CA PRO A 162 -19.47 0.03 12.49
C PRO A 162 -20.21 -0.78 13.56
N ASP A 163 -19.98 -0.49 14.84
CA ASP A 163 -20.71 -1.14 15.94
C ASP A 163 -22.19 -0.75 15.92
N ALA A 164 -22.53 0.51 15.64
CA ALA A 164 -23.91 0.95 15.47
C ALA A 164 -24.58 0.27 14.26
N ALA A 165 -23.88 0.16 13.14
CA ALA A 165 -24.37 -0.56 11.96
C ALA A 165 -24.59 -2.06 12.24
N LYS A 166 -23.70 -2.68 13.04
CA LYS A 166 -23.87 -4.06 13.50
C LYS A 166 -25.08 -4.21 14.42
N GLN A 167 -25.32 -3.25 15.32
CA GLN A 167 -26.53 -3.24 16.15
C GLN A 167 -27.79 -3.06 15.30
N ALA A 168 -27.75 -2.21 14.27
CA ALA A 168 -28.87 -2.04 13.36
C ALA A 168 -29.23 -3.35 12.64
N ALA A 169 -28.24 -4.16 12.27
CA ALA A 169 -28.46 -5.46 11.64
C ALA A 169 -29.16 -6.48 12.57
N PHE A 170 -29.10 -6.31 13.90
CA PHE A 170 -29.88 -7.14 14.83
C PHE A 170 -31.36 -6.74 14.91
N LEU A 171 -31.76 -5.64 14.24
CA LEU A 171 -33.16 -5.22 14.14
C LEU A 171 -33.89 -5.89 12.95
N ASP A 172 -33.27 -6.90 12.33
CA ASP A 172 -33.93 -7.74 11.32
C ASP A 172 -35.14 -8.46 11.94
N GLN A 173 -36.26 -8.44 11.22
CA GLN A 173 -37.58 -8.97 11.63
C GLN A 173 -38.20 -8.28 12.86
N VAL A 174 -37.81 -7.05 13.18
CA VAL A 174 -38.50 -6.26 14.22
C VAL A 174 -39.77 -5.62 13.64
N GLU A 175 -40.86 -5.69 14.40
CA GLU A 175 -42.13 -5.05 14.05
C GLU A 175 -42.02 -3.51 14.13
N PHE A 176 -42.42 -2.82 13.07
CA PHE A 176 -42.45 -1.38 12.96
C PHE A 176 -43.65 -0.94 12.10
N ASN A 177 -44.51 -0.07 12.63
CA ASN A 177 -45.70 0.47 11.94
C ASN A 177 -46.54 -0.57 11.16
N GLY A 178 -46.82 -1.73 11.79
CA GLY A 178 -47.69 -2.77 11.24
C GLY A 178 -47.06 -3.67 10.17
N GLY A 179 -45.73 -3.59 10.00
CA GLY A 179 -44.93 -4.50 9.17
C GLY A 179 -43.63 -4.89 9.85
N PHE A 180 -42.83 -5.75 9.20
CA PHE A 180 -41.51 -6.15 9.69
C PHE A 180 -40.40 -5.44 8.90
N LEU A 181 -39.40 -4.93 9.61
CA LEU A 181 -38.16 -4.45 9.02
C LEU A 181 -37.30 -5.63 8.60
N LYS A 182 -36.75 -5.60 7.39
CA LYS A 182 -35.64 -6.46 7.01
C LYS A 182 -34.39 -5.60 6.87
N VAL A 183 -33.35 -5.90 7.64
CA VAL A 183 -32.14 -5.08 7.73
C VAL A 183 -30.93 -5.93 7.36
N VAL A 184 -30.27 -5.57 6.26
CA VAL A 184 -29.15 -6.34 5.71
C VAL A 184 -27.92 -5.44 5.63
N PRO A 185 -26.74 -5.86 6.12
CA PRO A 185 -25.50 -5.13 5.86
C PRO A 185 -25.26 -4.98 4.36
N SER A 186 -25.10 -3.74 3.87
CA SER A 186 -24.95 -3.44 2.43
C SER A 186 -23.66 -4.02 1.82
N ARG A 187 -22.74 -4.51 2.64
CA ARG A 187 -21.42 -5.00 2.26
C ARG A 187 -21.09 -6.32 2.95
N SER A 188 -21.84 -7.38 2.66
CA SER A 188 -21.47 -8.74 3.06
C SER A 188 -21.57 -9.73 1.89
N SER A 189 -20.50 -9.83 1.10
CA SER A 189 -20.14 -11.16 0.56
C SER A 189 -19.42 -11.94 1.67
N MET A 190 -20.14 -12.23 2.75
CA MET A 190 -19.74 -13.22 3.75
C MET A 190 -19.96 -14.64 3.19
N HIS A 191 -19.44 -14.92 2.01
CA HIS A 191 -19.25 -16.26 1.45
C HIS A 191 -17.97 -16.26 0.59
N GLY A 192 -16.89 -15.76 1.17
CA GLY A 192 -15.55 -16.25 0.85
C GLY A 192 -15.17 -17.15 2.01
N SER A 193 -15.33 -18.46 1.83
CA SER A 193 -14.86 -19.53 2.71
C SER A 193 -13.61 -19.15 3.52
N ASP A 194 -13.54 -19.65 4.75
CA ASP A 194 -12.38 -19.74 5.67
C ASP A 194 -11.07 -20.33 5.08
N GLN A 195 -10.90 -20.32 3.75
CA GLN A 195 -9.77 -20.88 3.01
C GLN A 195 -8.52 -19.99 2.94
N LYS A 196 -8.45 -18.87 3.66
CA LYS A 196 -7.23 -18.06 3.78
C LYS A 196 -6.79 -17.90 5.23
N MET A 197 -6.61 -19.01 5.95
CA MET A 197 -5.98 -19.00 7.27
C MET A 197 -4.53 -18.48 7.24
N PHE A 198 -3.84 -18.53 6.09
CA PHE A 198 -2.45 -18.02 5.97
C PHE A 198 -2.35 -16.99 4.84
N ARG A 199 -2.19 -15.71 5.18
CA ARG A 199 -1.94 -14.63 4.17
C ARG A 199 -0.51 -14.67 3.66
N SER A 200 0.45 -15.03 4.51
CA SER A 200 1.82 -15.39 4.17
C SER A 200 2.04 -16.81 4.65
N ALA A 201 2.31 -17.73 3.73
CA ALA A 201 2.39 -19.15 4.06
C ALA A 201 3.73 -19.71 3.61
N LEU A 202 4.48 -20.29 4.55
CA LEU A 202 5.64 -21.12 4.19
C LEU A 202 5.11 -22.45 3.67
N ARG A 203 5.55 -22.88 2.50
CA ARG A 203 5.19 -24.20 1.98
C ARG A 203 6.43 -25.08 1.97
N ALA A 204 6.31 -26.30 2.48
CA ALA A 204 7.32 -27.32 2.36
C ALA A 204 6.75 -28.48 1.55
N LYS A 205 7.52 -28.97 0.59
CA LYS A 205 7.25 -30.25 -0.06
C LYS A 205 7.99 -31.30 0.74
N VAL A 206 7.27 -32.31 1.17
CA VAL A 206 7.82 -33.44 1.91
C VAL A 206 7.56 -34.69 1.10
N GLN A 207 8.55 -35.55 0.96
CA GLN A 207 8.40 -36.81 0.22
C GLN A 207 9.18 -37.93 0.86
N TRP A 208 8.72 -39.17 0.72
CA TRP A 208 9.46 -40.35 1.16
C TRP A 208 9.27 -41.48 0.14
N PRO A 209 10.28 -42.33 -0.07
CA PRO A 209 10.22 -43.37 -1.08
C PRO A 209 9.18 -44.42 -0.71
N ARG A 210 8.47 -44.93 -1.72
CA ARG A 210 7.48 -46.02 -1.57
C ARG A 210 7.87 -47.29 -2.31
N LYS A 211 9.01 -47.28 -3.02
CA LYS A 211 9.51 -48.41 -3.80
C LYS A 211 10.89 -48.82 -3.28
N TYR A 212 11.14 -50.12 -3.16
CA TYR A 212 12.46 -50.63 -2.75
C TYR A 212 13.56 -50.18 -3.71
N SER A 213 14.77 -49.95 -3.21
CA SER A 213 15.94 -49.82 -4.08
C SER A 213 16.23 -51.14 -4.80
N ARG A 214 16.61 -51.06 -6.08
CA ARG A 214 17.15 -52.21 -6.82
C ARG A 214 18.65 -52.41 -6.56
N GLY A 215 19.27 -51.60 -5.73
CA GLY A 215 20.72 -51.62 -5.47
C GLY A 215 21.55 -51.09 -6.64
N LEU A 216 20.92 -50.29 -7.51
CA LEU A 216 21.51 -49.64 -8.68
C LEU A 216 21.23 -48.13 -8.62
N ALA A 217 22.23 -47.30 -8.84
CA ALA A 217 22.09 -45.86 -8.99
C ALA A 217 22.79 -45.37 -10.26
N PHE A 218 22.29 -44.26 -10.81
CA PHE A 218 22.95 -43.52 -11.88
C PHE A 218 23.49 -42.21 -11.31
N LEU A 219 24.79 -41.99 -11.45
CA LEU A 219 25.43 -40.74 -11.06
C LEU A 219 25.76 -39.93 -12.30
N LYS A 220 25.32 -38.67 -12.36
CA LYS A 220 25.60 -37.74 -13.45
C LYS A 220 26.78 -36.84 -13.10
N CYS A 221 27.72 -36.68 -14.02
CA CYS A 221 28.87 -35.79 -13.86
C CYS A 221 29.30 -35.20 -15.22
N ASP A 222 30.39 -34.45 -15.24
CA ASP A 222 30.98 -34.02 -16.50
C ASP A 222 31.54 -35.23 -17.27
N PRO A 223 31.29 -35.38 -18.59
CA PRO A 223 31.82 -36.48 -19.38
C PRO A 223 33.34 -36.69 -19.26
N SER A 224 34.12 -35.63 -19.07
CA SER A 224 35.58 -35.77 -18.89
C SER A 224 35.97 -36.34 -17.54
N ASP A 225 35.09 -36.26 -16.53
CA ASP A 225 35.34 -36.69 -15.16
C ASP A 225 35.00 -38.17 -14.93
N VAL A 226 34.23 -38.81 -15.83
CA VAL A 226 33.70 -40.17 -15.66
C VAL A 226 34.79 -41.20 -15.34
N ALA A 227 35.84 -41.25 -16.16
CA ALA A 227 36.93 -42.21 -15.98
C ALA A 227 37.67 -42.03 -14.65
N PHE A 228 37.82 -40.78 -14.21
CA PHE A 228 38.49 -40.48 -12.96
C PHE A 228 37.61 -40.80 -11.75
N MET A 229 36.31 -40.49 -11.82
CA MET A 229 35.37 -40.79 -10.75
C MET A 229 35.20 -42.30 -10.55
N ILE A 230 35.30 -43.12 -11.62
CA ILE A 230 35.33 -44.58 -11.48
C ILE A 230 36.52 -45.02 -10.62
N ASN A 231 37.70 -44.44 -10.83
CA ASN A 231 38.88 -44.74 -10.03
C ASN A 231 38.75 -44.24 -8.59
N ASP A 232 38.23 -43.02 -8.40
CA ASP A 232 37.98 -42.44 -7.07
C ASP A 232 37.01 -43.31 -6.24
N PHE A 233 36.07 -44.00 -6.89
CA PHE A 233 35.07 -44.86 -6.25
C PHE A 233 35.44 -46.34 -6.24
N SER A 234 36.65 -46.71 -6.67
CA SER A 234 37.12 -48.11 -6.62
C SER A 234 37.15 -48.60 -5.17
N ASP A 235 36.62 -49.80 -4.93
CA ASP A 235 36.59 -50.45 -3.62
C ASP A 235 35.90 -49.64 -2.50
N LEU A 236 35.08 -48.65 -2.88
CA LEU A 236 34.37 -47.80 -1.94
C LEU A 236 33.28 -48.62 -1.23
N MET A 237 33.24 -48.51 0.11
CA MET A 237 32.19 -49.12 0.91
C MET A 237 31.09 -48.11 1.18
N ILE A 238 29.85 -48.48 0.84
CA ILE A 238 28.65 -47.72 1.20
C ILE A 238 27.79 -48.61 2.08
N GLY A 239 27.68 -48.25 3.37
CA GLY A 239 27.14 -49.14 4.41
C GLY A 239 28.08 -50.33 4.64
N GLU A 240 27.55 -51.55 4.59
CA GLU A 240 28.31 -52.80 4.79
C GLU A 240 28.73 -53.49 3.47
N ARG A 241 28.57 -52.81 2.31
CA ARG A 241 28.82 -53.39 0.99
C ARG A 241 29.81 -52.58 0.17
N ILE A 242 30.66 -53.30 -0.57
CA ILE A 242 31.53 -52.70 -1.59
C ILE A 242 30.69 -52.44 -2.85
N ILE A 243 30.71 -51.19 -3.32
CA ILE A 243 30.01 -50.80 -4.54
C ILE A 243 30.87 -51.06 -5.79
N ARG A 244 30.21 -51.21 -6.94
CA ARG A 244 30.85 -51.31 -8.25
C ARG A 244 30.40 -50.18 -9.15
N CYS A 245 31.37 -49.46 -9.72
CA CYS A 245 31.13 -48.31 -10.58
C CYS A 245 31.58 -48.61 -12.01
N GLU A 246 30.67 -48.41 -12.97
CA GLU A 246 30.92 -48.64 -14.39
C GLU A 246 30.41 -47.44 -15.21
N PRO A 247 31.00 -47.13 -16.37
CA PRO A 247 30.47 -46.08 -17.24
C PRO A 247 29.12 -46.51 -17.84
N SER A 248 28.20 -45.57 -18.01
CA SER A 248 26.89 -45.86 -18.61
C SER A 248 26.99 -46.08 -20.12
N ASN A 249 26.51 -47.24 -20.58
CA ASN A 249 26.46 -47.58 -22.01
C ASN A 249 25.45 -46.72 -22.81
N LYS A 250 24.58 -45.96 -22.15
CA LYS A 250 23.54 -45.14 -22.81
C LYS A 250 23.85 -43.65 -22.83
N TYR A 251 24.59 -43.16 -21.85
CA TYR A 251 24.78 -41.74 -21.61
C TYR A 251 26.23 -41.49 -21.16
N PRO A 252 27.04 -40.79 -21.96
CA PRO A 252 28.47 -40.62 -21.69
C PRO A 252 28.76 -39.71 -20.48
N ASP A 253 27.76 -38.99 -19.96
CA ASP A 253 27.80 -38.15 -18.77
C ASP A 253 27.37 -38.88 -17.48
N ASN A 254 27.17 -40.20 -17.54
CA ASN A 254 26.64 -40.97 -16.42
C ASN A 254 27.52 -42.16 -16.03
N LEU A 255 27.65 -42.41 -14.72
CA LEU A 255 28.16 -43.64 -14.12
C LEU A 255 26.99 -44.49 -13.61
N VAL A 256 27.14 -45.80 -13.69
CA VAL A 256 26.26 -46.79 -13.07
C VAL A 256 26.95 -47.31 -11.82
N ILE A 257 26.31 -47.12 -10.67
CA ILE A 257 26.76 -47.64 -9.38
C ILE A 257 25.87 -48.82 -9.02
N SER A 258 26.47 -49.98 -8.73
CA SER A 258 25.76 -51.21 -8.35
C SER A 258 26.31 -51.79 -7.05
N GLY A 259 25.54 -52.68 -6.41
CA GLY A 259 25.92 -53.30 -5.13
C GLY A 259 25.52 -52.49 -3.90
N ILE A 260 24.72 -51.43 -4.08
CA ILE A 260 24.21 -50.58 -3.01
C ILE A 260 23.19 -51.39 -2.18
N ASP A 261 23.30 -51.32 -0.85
CA ASP A 261 22.32 -51.96 0.02
C ASP A 261 20.92 -51.35 -0.18
N LYS A 262 19.88 -52.19 -0.06
CA LYS A 262 18.50 -51.79 -0.35
C LYS A 262 17.94 -50.77 0.64
N GLU A 263 18.52 -50.70 1.84
CA GLU A 263 18.06 -49.82 2.91
C GLU A 263 18.73 -48.44 2.94
N ILE A 264 19.81 -48.26 2.17
CA ILE A 264 20.58 -47.01 2.15
C ILE A 264 19.85 -45.95 1.31
N SER A 265 19.79 -44.73 1.84
CA SER A 265 19.16 -43.59 1.17
C SER A 265 20.08 -42.95 0.13
N GLU A 266 19.48 -42.22 -0.83
CA GLU A 266 20.24 -41.43 -1.82
C GLU A 266 21.17 -40.40 -1.15
N ALA A 267 20.77 -39.81 -0.02
CA ALA A 267 21.58 -38.85 0.72
C ALA A 267 22.85 -39.48 1.30
N GLU A 268 22.73 -40.66 1.92
CA GLU A 268 23.88 -41.40 2.49
C GLU A 268 24.86 -41.84 1.40
N ILE A 269 24.35 -42.29 0.24
CA ILE A 269 25.18 -42.62 -0.92
C ILE A 269 25.94 -41.37 -1.38
N LEU A 270 25.24 -40.25 -1.52
CA LEU A 270 25.81 -39.01 -2.03
C LEU A 270 26.85 -38.40 -1.10
N GLU A 271 26.67 -38.54 0.22
CA GLU A 271 27.64 -38.11 1.24
C GLU A 271 28.96 -38.86 1.10
N VAL A 272 28.90 -40.20 1.04
CA VAL A 272 30.09 -41.04 0.87
C VAL A 272 30.79 -40.73 -0.46
N LEU A 273 30.03 -40.63 -1.56
CA LEU A 273 30.61 -40.32 -2.88
C LEU A 273 31.27 -38.94 -2.92
N ARG A 274 30.67 -37.92 -2.28
CA ARG A 274 31.27 -36.57 -2.21
C ARG A 274 32.52 -36.53 -1.36
N ALA A 275 32.61 -37.35 -0.31
CA ALA A 275 33.81 -37.46 0.50
C ALA A 275 34.97 -38.14 -0.25
N SER A 276 34.66 -38.97 -1.25
CA SER A 276 35.65 -39.74 -2.01
C SER A 276 36.19 -39.05 -3.26
N THR A 277 35.61 -37.91 -3.69
CA THR A 277 36.07 -37.22 -4.91
C THR A 277 36.02 -35.71 -4.77
N ASN A 278 37.01 -35.03 -5.36
CA ASN A 278 37.02 -33.57 -5.50
C ASN A 278 36.25 -33.09 -6.75
N ARG A 279 35.68 -34.02 -7.53
CA ARG A 279 34.97 -33.73 -8.79
C ARG A 279 33.50 -33.43 -8.55
N ARG A 280 32.91 -32.66 -9.47
CA ARG A 280 31.53 -32.19 -9.30
C ARG A 280 30.52 -33.26 -9.68
N ILE A 281 29.83 -33.80 -8.68
CA ILE A 281 28.63 -34.62 -8.87
C ILE A 281 27.46 -33.70 -9.24
N LEU A 282 26.85 -33.92 -10.40
CA LEU A 282 25.72 -33.13 -10.91
C LEU A 282 24.38 -33.64 -10.40
N ASP A 283 24.19 -34.96 -10.39
CA ASP A 283 22.95 -35.60 -9.92
C ASP A 283 23.20 -37.07 -9.53
N LEU A 284 22.32 -37.65 -8.72
CA LEU A 284 22.32 -39.07 -8.37
C LEU A 284 20.88 -39.59 -8.32
N PHE A 285 20.61 -40.66 -9.05
CA PHE A 285 19.28 -41.27 -9.13
C PHE A 285 19.34 -42.75 -8.75
N LEU A 286 18.65 -43.15 -7.68
CA LEU A 286 18.55 -44.54 -7.26
C LEU A 286 17.40 -45.23 -8.01
N VAL A 287 17.70 -46.36 -8.66
CA VAL A 287 16.71 -47.14 -9.39
C VAL A 287 15.80 -47.87 -8.40
N ARG A 288 14.49 -47.60 -8.49
CA ARG A 288 13.48 -48.15 -7.59
C ARG A 288 12.68 -49.31 -8.22
N GLY A 289 12.23 -50.25 -7.39
CA GLY A 289 11.57 -51.51 -7.73
C GLY A 289 10.07 -51.49 -7.49
N THR A 290 9.55 -52.51 -6.80
CA THR A 290 8.11 -52.64 -6.49
C THR A 290 7.70 -51.75 -5.32
N ALA A 291 6.44 -51.31 -5.32
CA ALA A 291 5.88 -50.49 -4.25
C ALA A 291 5.58 -51.31 -3.00
N VAL A 292 5.71 -50.71 -1.82
CA VAL A 292 5.29 -51.29 -0.55
C VAL A 292 3.87 -50.85 -0.19
N GLU A 293 3.24 -51.57 0.74
CA GLU A 293 1.99 -51.12 1.35
C GLU A 293 2.26 -49.91 2.26
N ASP A 294 1.89 -48.73 1.76
CA ASP A 294 2.00 -47.49 2.52
C ASP A 294 0.87 -47.39 3.57
N PRO A 295 1.10 -46.77 4.74
CA PRO A 295 0.03 -46.44 5.68
C PRO A 295 -1.06 -45.56 5.03
N PRO A 296 -2.31 -45.58 5.55
CA PRO A 296 -3.36 -44.71 5.06
C PRO A 296 -2.96 -43.22 5.10
N VAL A 297 -3.38 -42.45 4.09
CA VAL A 297 -3.08 -41.01 3.96
C VAL A 297 -3.37 -40.24 5.25
N ALA A 298 -4.52 -40.47 5.88
CA ALA A 298 -4.90 -39.83 7.14
C ALA A 298 -3.93 -40.17 8.30
N THR A 299 -3.41 -41.39 8.35
CA THR A 299 -2.42 -41.82 9.35
C THR A 299 -1.08 -41.10 9.13
N CYS A 300 -0.66 -40.96 7.87
CA CYS A 300 0.54 -40.18 7.52
C CYS A 300 0.39 -38.68 7.84
N GLU A 301 -0.79 -38.10 7.59
CA GLU A 301 -1.09 -36.71 7.94
C GLU A 301 -0.99 -36.47 9.45
N GLU A 302 -1.61 -37.33 10.25
CA GLU A 302 -1.57 -37.23 11.71
C GLU A 302 -0.17 -37.48 12.27
N ALA A 303 0.56 -38.43 11.70
CA ALA A 303 1.96 -38.69 12.06
C ALA A 303 2.84 -37.45 11.81
N LEU A 304 2.73 -36.84 10.63
CA LEU A 304 3.46 -35.60 10.31
C LEU A 304 3.07 -34.46 11.27
N ARG A 305 1.78 -34.30 11.59
CA ARG A 305 1.32 -33.30 12.56
C ARG A 305 1.96 -33.52 13.94
N LYS A 306 1.92 -34.76 14.43
CA LYS A 306 2.47 -35.13 15.74
C LYS A 306 3.98 -34.87 15.83
N VAL A 307 4.74 -35.11 14.77
CA VAL A 307 6.18 -34.84 14.76
C VAL A 307 6.48 -33.33 14.69
N ILE A 308 5.61 -32.53 14.07
CA ILE A 308 5.80 -31.07 13.92
C ILE A 308 5.33 -30.29 15.15
N SER A 309 4.29 -30.76 15.83
CA SER A 309 3.68 -30.07 16.98
C SER A 309 4.65 -29.60 18.08
N PRO A 310 5.69 -30.35 18.48
CA PRO A 310 6.63 -29.93 19.53
C PRO A 310 7.42 -28.66 19.18
N PHE A 311 7.52 -28.31 17.90
CA PHE A 311 8.27 -27.16 17.43
C PHE A 311 7.42 -25.90 17.31
N MET A 312 6.10 -25.99 17.49
CA MET A 312 5.17 -24.87 17.33
C MET A 312 4.90 -24.17 18.66
N PRO A 313 4.74 -22.83 18.69
CA PRO A 313 4.52 -22.09 19.93
C PRO A 313 3.12 -22.30 20.51
N ASN A 314 3.03 -22.46 21.83
CA ASN A 314 1.77 -22.65 22.57
C ASN A 314 0.80 -21.45 22.53
N ARG A 315 1.22 -20.30 21.99
CA ARG A 315 0.45 -19.05 21.97
C ARG A 315 -0.59 -18.98 20.85
N ILE A 316 -0.45 -19.81 19.80
CA ILE A 316 -1.36 -19.86 18.66
C ILE A 316 -1.96 -21.27 18.61
N PRO A 317 -3.29 -21.44 18.47
CA PRO A 317 -3.88 -22.77 18.33
C PRO A 317 -3.24 -23.52 17.15
N TYR A 318 -2.71 -24.72 17.38
CA TYR A 318 -1.98 -25.52 16.39
C TYR A 318 -2.75 -25.74 15.07
N VAL A 319 -4.08 -25.85 15.17
CA VAL A 319 -5.00 -26.01 14.02
C VAL A 319 -4.97 -24.80 13.07
N ASN A 320 -4.64 -23.62 13.61
CA ASN A 320 -4.61 -22.36 12.87
C ASN A 320 -3.20 -21.98 12.39
N SER A 321 -2.15 -22.76 12.72
CA SER A 321 -0.75 -22.43 12.41
C SER A 321 -0.05 -23.39 11.45
N VAL A 322 -0.50 -24.65 11.35
CA VAL A 322 0.09 -25.66 10.45
C VAL A 322 -0.98 -26.53 9.76
N ARG A 323 -0.90 -26.62 8.44
CA ARG A 323 -1.70 -27.54 7.61
C ARG A 323 -0.80 -28.56 6.94
N VAL A 324 -1.08 -29.85 7.17
CA VAL A 324 -0.45 -30.98 6.48
C VAL A 324 -1.47 -31.55 5.49
N GLN A 325 -1.03 -31.84 4.27
CA GLN A 325 -1.79 -32.54 3.25
C GLN A 325 -0.90 -33.63 2.64
N VAL A 326 -1.28 -34.90 2.77
CA VAL A 326 -0.60 -36.02 2.10
C VAL A 326 -1.38 -36.36 0.83
N PHE A 327 -0.69 -36.53 -0.29
CA PHE A 327 -1.32 -36.84 -1.57
C PHE A 327 -1.37 -38.36 -1.78
N GLN A 328 -2.53 -38.86 -2.20
CA GLN A 328 -2.68 -40.27 -2.58
C GLN A 328 -1.73 -40.59 -3.75
N PRO A 329 -0.78 -41.53 -3.59
CA PRO A 329 0.23 -41.80 -4.62
C PRO A 329 -0.29 -42.76 -5.70
N GLU A 330 -0.02 -42.47 -6.98
CA GLU A 330 -0.39 -43.35 -8.10
C GLU A 330 0.54 -44.57 -8.18
N PRO A 331 0.12 -45.71 -8.77
CA PRO A 331 0.95 -46.93 -8.85
C PRO A 331 2.34 -46.72 -9.49
N LYS A 332 2.44 -45.76 -10.41
CA LYS A 332 3.69 -45.39 -11.09
C LYS A 332 4.64 -44.58 -10.20
N ASP A 333 4.13 -43.87 -9.21
CA ASP A 333 4.92 -42.96 -8.38
C ASP A 333 5.97 -43.72 -7.56
N ALA A 334 7.20 -43.19 -7.52
CA ALA A 334 8.30 -43.75 -6.73
C ALA A 334 8.35 -43.21 -5.30
N TYR A 335 7.63 -42.11 -5.04
CA TYR A 335 7.59 -41.42 -3.75
C TYR A 335 6.14 -41.10 -3.39
N THR A 336 5.85 -41.19 -2.10
CA THR A 336 4.67 -40.56 -1.51
C THR A 336 5.01 -39.10 -1.24
N ARG A 337 4.08 -38.19 -1.53
CA ARG A 337 4.30 -36.74 -1.44
C ARG A 337 3.32 -36.12 -0.46
N ALA A 338 3.77 -35.09 0.23
CA ALA A 338 2.99 -34.26 1.12
C ALA A 338 3.35 -32.79 0.95
N ALA A 339 2.38 -31.92 1.20
CA ALA A 339 2.56 -30.49 1.30
C ALA A 339 2.28 -30.06 2.74
N ILE A 340 3.21 -29.30 3.32
CA ILE A 340 3.05 -28.70 4.64
C ILE A 340 3.01 -27.20 4.46
N THR A 341 1.98 -26.56 5.01
CA THR A 341 1.77 -25.12 4.95
C THR A 341 1.82 -24.59 6.38
N PHE A 342 2.79 -23.73 6.67
CA PHE A 342 2.93 -23.06 7.96
C PHE A 342 2.48 -21.61 7.85
N ASP A 343 2.06 -21.03 8.97
CA ASP A 343 2.01 -19.58 9.13
C ASP A 343 3.38 -18.97 8.84
N GLY A 344 3.43 -17.96 7.96
CA GLY A 344 4.66 -17.28 7.56
C GLY A 344 5.37 -16.54 8.72
N SER A 345 4.66 -16.23 9.80
CA SER A 345 5.26 -15.71 11.03
C SER A 345 6.16 -16.75 11.72
N LEU A 346 5.85 -18.04 11.60
CA LEU A 346 6.52 -19.17 12.27
C LEU A 346 7.68 -19.76 11.46
N HIS A 347 8.36 -18.93 10.69
CA HIS A 347 9.36 -19.37 9.73
C HIS A 347 10.58 -20.05 10.35
N LEU A 348 11.03 -19.57 11.51
CA LEU A 348 12.18 -20.15 12.21
C LEU A 348 11.80 -21.49 12.83
N GLU A 349 10.61 -21.56 13.43
CA GLU A 349 10.01 -22.76 14.00
C GLU A 349 9.77 -23.82 12.92
N ALA A 350 9.24 -23.40 11.76
CA ALA A 350 9.02 -24.29 10.63
C ALA A 350 10.34 -24.77 10.01
N ALA A 351 11.35 -23.91 9.87
CA ALA A 351 12.67 -24.31 9.40
C ALA A 351 13.29 -25.36 10.34
N LYS A 352 13.25 -25.11 11.66
CA LYS A 352 13.71 -26.06 12.69
C LYS A 352 12.94 -27.37 12.65
N ALA A 353 11.61 -27.32 12.53
CA ALA A 353 10.78 -28.51 12.42
C ALA A 353 11.17 -29.33 11.19
N LEU A 354 11.30 -28.70 10.02
CA LEU A 354 11.63 -29.36 8.78
C LEU A 354 13.04 -29.97 8.79
N GLU A 355 14.02 -29.27 9.36
CA GLU A 355 15.38 -29.81 9.57
C GLU A 355 15.38 -31.02 10.51
N GLN A 356 14.55 -30.99 11.57
CA GLN A 356 14.47 -32.07 12.54
C GLN A 356 13.67 -33.29 12.06
N ILE A 357 12.77 -33.15 11.07
CA ILE A 357 12.05 -34.29 10.50
C ILE A 357 12.73 -34.86 9.26
N ASP A 358 13.62 -34.10 8.60
CA ASP A 358 14.40 -34.58 7.48
C ASP A 358 15.24 -35.81 7.89
N GLY A 359 15.27 -36.84 7.04
CA GLY A 359 15.96 -38.10 7.32
C GLY A 359 15.27 -39.02 8.34
N LYS A 360 14.22 -38.58 9.06
CA LYS A 360 13.46 -39.43 9.99
C LYS A 360 12.46 -40.32 9.25
N VAL A 361 11.99 -41.37 9.93
CA VAL A 361 10.98 -42.30 9.42
C VAL A 361 9.64 -41.98 10.09
N LEU A 362 8.57 -41.88 9.29
CA LEU A 362 7.23 -41.70 9.84
C LEU A 362 6.78 -42.96 10.60
N PRO A 363 6.10 -42.82 11.75
CA PRO A 363 5.45 -43.94 12.43
C PRO A 363 4.61 -44.79 11.47
N GLY A 364 4.89 -46.10 11.42
CA GLY A 364 4.23 -47.05 10.51
C GLY A 364 4.91 -47.23 9.15
N CYS A 365 5.94 -46.45 8.82
CA CYS A 365 6.77 -46.66 7.63
C CYS A 365 8.03 -47.49 7.95
N LEU A 366 8.63 -48.08 6.92
CA LEU A 366 9.85 -48.89 7.05
C LEU A 366 11.10 -48.01 7.28
N SER A 367 12.15 -48.58 7.87
CA SER A 367 13.42 -47.90 8.25
C SER A 367 14.06 -47.07 7.12
N TRP A 368 13.90 -47.50 5.87
CA TRP A 368 14.44 -46.88 4.68
C TRP A 368 13.51 -45.82 4.05
N GLN A 369 12.26 -45.71 4.49
CA GLN A 369 11.29 -44.68 4.06
C GLN A 369 11.54 -43.35 4.78
N LYS A 370 12.78 -42.86 4.65
CA LYS A 370 13.22 -41.61 5.24
C LYS A 370 12.54 -40.43 4.55
N ILE A 371 12.09 -39.49 5.36
CA ILE A 371 11.47 -38.24 4.93
C ILE A 371 12.54 -37.37 4.26
N ILE A 372 12.18 -36.77 3.13
CA ILE A 372 12.97 -35.78 2.40
C ILE A 372 12.17 -34.48 2.40
N CYS A 373 12.71 -33.47 3.06
CA CYS A 373 12.11 -32.15 3.16
C CYS A 373 12.73 -31.18 2.15
N GLN A 374 11.89 -30.63 1.29
CA GLN A 374 12.24 -29.49 0.44
C GLN A 374 11.47 -28.26 0.93
N GLN A 375 12.20 -27.39 1.64
CA GLN A 375 11.67 -26.08 2.03
C GLN A 375 11.46 -25.25 0.75
N LEU A 376 10.32 -24.57 0.61
CA LEU A 376 10.07 -23.66 -0.50
C LEU A 376 9.64 -22.30 0.07
N PHE A 377 10.58 -21.36 0.02
CA PHE A 377 10.36 -19.98 0.43
C PHE A 377 9.80 -19.19 -0.75
N HIS A 378 8.66 -18.56 -0.53
CA HIS A 378 8.02 -17.70 -1.54
C HIS A 378 8.13 -16.23 -1.16
N SER A 379 8.39 -15.37 -2.15
CA SER A 379 8.36 -13.91 -2.01
C SER A 379 7.83 -13.28 -3.29
N SER A 380 7.36 -12.03 -3.23
CA SER A 380 6.93 -11.34 -4.45
C SER A 380 7.22 -9.84 -4.46
N VAL A 381 7.60 -9.32 -5.63
CA VAL A 381 7.82 -7.89 -5.86
C VAL A 381 6.83 -7.41 -6.91
N SER A 382 6.19 -6.27 -6.69
CA SER A 382 5.17 -5.73 -7.59
C SER A 382 5.51 -4.31 -8.05
N CYS A 383 5.12 -3.94 -9.26
CA CYS A 383 5.17 -2.57 -9.75
C CYS A 383 3.90 -2.18 -10.52
N PRO A 384 3.53 -0.89 -10.56
CA PRO A 384 2.41 -0.39 -11.36
C PRO A 384 2.58 -0.65 -12.86
N ALA A 385 1.47 -0.71 -13.60
CA ALA A 385 1.51 -0.91 -15.05
C ALA A 385 2.41 0.11 -15.77
N PRO A 386 2.32 1.43 -15.54
CA PRO A 386 3.17 2.40 -16.24
C PRO A 386 4.67 2.15 -16.02
N VAL A 387 5.06 1.76 -14.80
CA VAL A 387 6.45 1.41 -14.47
C VAL A 387 6.88 0.17 -15.27
N TYR A 388 6.09 -0.90 -15.26
CA TYR A 388 6.40 -2.12 -16.02
C TYR A 388 6.65 -1.86 -17.51
N HIS A 389 5.83 -1.02 -18.15
CA HIS A 389 5.98 -0.73 -19.58
C HIS A 389 7.34 -0.11 -19.92
N VAL A 390 7.88 0.71 -19.02
CA VAL A 390 9.17 1.37 -19.21
C VAL A 390 10.36 0.46 -18.86
N ILE A 391 10.23 -0.40 -17.84
CA ILE A 391 11.32 -1.30 -17.39
C ILE A 391 11.29 -2.70 -18.00
N ARG A 392 10.30 -3.02 -18.86
CA ARG A 392 10.03 -4.38 -19.35
C ARG A 392 11.28 -5.11 -19.83
N ASN A 393 12.07 -4.48 -20.71
CA ASN A 393 13.25 -5.09 -21.30
C ASN A 393 14.33 -5.42 -20.25
N GLN A 394 14.54 -4.50 -19.30
CA GLN A 394 15.48 -4.71 -18.18
C GLN A 394 14.99 -5.82 -17.25
N LEU A 395 13.69 -5.85 -16.98
CA LEU A 395 13.07 -6.87 -16.13
C LEU A 395 13.14 -8.25 -16.77
N ASP A 396 12.83 -8.39 -18.06
CA ASP A 396 12.90 -9.67 -18.76
C ASP A 396 14.32 -10.23 -18.81
N SER A 397 15.33 -9.37 -19.05
CA SER A 397 16.74 -9.73 -18.98
C SER A 397 17.16 -10.19 -17.57
N LEU A 398 16.72 -9.46 -16.54
CA LEU A 398 16.98 -9.82 -15.15
C LEU A 398 16.32 -11.16 -14.79
N LEU A 399 15.06 -11.38 -15.16
CA LEU A 399 14.34 -12.65 -14.91
C LEU A 399 15.02 -13.82 -15.63
N ALA A 400 15.49 -13.63 -16.86
CA ALA A 400 16.25 -14.65 -17.58
C ALA A 400 17.55 -15.02 -16.86
N SER A 401 18.25 -14.03 -16.28
CA SER A 401 19.45 -14.29 -15.48
C SER A 401 19.16 -15.09 -14.20
N LEU A 402 18.06 -14.76 -13.51
CA LEU A 402 17.68 -15.38 -12.23
C LEU A 402 17.22 -16.83 -12.40
N ARG A 403 16.50 -17.13 -13.49
CA ARG A 403 16.01 -18.49 -13.82
C ARG A 403 17.11 -19.51 -14.12
N ARG A 404 18.36 -19.07 -14.37
CA ARG A 404 19.51 -19.98 -14.58
C ARG A 404 20.05 -20.60 -13.28
N ARG A 405 19.60 -20.15 -12.11
CA ARG A 405 20.04 -20.70 -10.81
C ARG A 405 19.28 -21.98 -10.48
N ASN A 406 19.97 -23.03 -10.02
CA ASN A 406 19.35 -24.27 -9.58
C ASN A 406 18.46 -24.06 -8.34
N GLY A 407 17.29 -24.71 -8.30
CA GLY A 407 16.37 -24.67 -7.16
C GLY A 407 15.57 -23.38 -7.02
N VAL A 408 15.40 -22.64 -8.11
CA VAL A 408 14.71 -21.33 -8.18
C VAL A 408 13.55 -21.37 -9.17
N GLU A 409 12.43 -20.72 -8.82
CA GLU A 409 11.29 -20.48 -9.71
C GLU A 409 10.91 -18.99 -9.69
N CYS A 410 10.84 -18.35 -10.87
CA CYS A 410 10.49 -16.93 -11.00
C CYS A 410 9.41 -16.73 -12.07
N ASN A 411 8.22 -16.30 -11.65
CA ASN A 411 7.04 -16.15 -12.51
C ASN A 411 6.49 -14.71 -12.48
N LEU A 412 6.31 -14.11 -13.65
CA LEU A 412 5.66 -12.79 -13.79
C LEU A 412 4.14 -13.00 -13.95
N VAL A 413 3.35 -12.30 -13.15
CA VAL A 413 1.88 -12.36 -13.14
C VAL A 413 1.32 -10.96 -13.24
N ARG A 414 0.28 -10.76 -14.04
CA ARG A 414 -0.49 -9.52 -14.08
C ARG A 414 -1.68 -9.62 -13.11
N ASN A 415 -1.83 -8.64 -12.23
CA ASN A 415 -2.93 -8.56 -11.25
C ASN A 415 -4.17 -7.90 -11.88
N ASP A 416 -5.32 -8.04 -11.23
CA ASP A 416 -6.61 -7.50 -11.68
C ASP A 416 -6.63 -5.98 -11.84
N ASN A 417 -5.85 -5.25 -11.02
CA ASN A 417 -5.70 -3.79 -11.14
C ASN A 417 -4.74 -3.36 -12.28
N GLY A 418 -4.21 -4.31 -13.05
CA GLY A 418 -3.24 -4.08 -14.11
C GLY A 418 -1.78 -4.01 -13.67
N SER A 419 -1.46 -4.06 -12.37
CA SER A 419 -0.08 -4.10 -11.87
C SER A 419 0.59 -5.44 -12.17
N TYR A 420 1.92 -5.45 -12.20
CA TYR A 420 2.71 -6.64 -12.49
C TYR A 420 3.43 -7.11 -11.23
N ARG A 421 3.36 -8.40 -10.95
CA ARG A 421 3.96 -9.06 -9.78
C ARG A 421 4.90 -10.17 -10.23
N VAL A 422 6.15 -10.10 -9.78
CA VAL A 422 7.12 -11.19 -9.89
C VAL A 422 7.03 -12.03 -8.64
N LYS A 423 6.65 -13.31 -8.80
CA LYS A 423 6.69 -14.32 -7.75
C LYS A 423 8.02 -15.06 -7.82
N ILE A 424 8.68 -15.17 -6.68
CA ILE A 424 9.99 -15.78 -6.48
C ILE A 424 9.81 -16.95 -5.54
N SER A 425 10.37 -18.11 -5.89
CA SER A 425 10.41 -19.29 -5.03
C SER A 425 11.81 -19.87 -5.01
N ALA A 426 12.35 -20.22 -3.84
CA ALA A 426 13.62 -20.93 -3.74
C ALA A 426 13.69 -21.80 -2.49
N ILE A 427 14.68 -22.71 -2.47
CA ILE A 427 14.88 -23.67 -1.38
C ILE A 427 15.53 -23.09 -0.12
N ALA A 428 16.07 -21.86 -0.18
CA ALA A 428 16.70 -21.18 0.95
C ALA A 428 16.30 -19.70 1.02
N THR A 429 16.07 -19.19 2.23
CA THR A 429 15.70 -17.78 2.49
C THR A 429 16.71 -16.79 1.92
N LYS A 430 18.01 -17.07 2.09
CA LYS A 430 19.10 -16.26 1.53
C LYS A 430 19.01 -16.13 0.01
N VAL A 431 18.71 -17.23 -0.68
CA VAL A 431 18.58 -17.24 -2.15
C VAL A 431 17.38 -16.40 -2.58
N VAL A 432 16.26 -16.46 -1.87
CA VAL A 432 15.11 -15.57 -2.13
C VAL A 432 15.48 -14.10 -1.95
N ALA A 433 16.16 -13.75 -0.86
CA ALA A 433 16.59 -12.37 -0.57
C ALA A 433 17.56 -11.82 -1.63
N GLU A 434 18.56 -12.60 -2.03
CA GLU A 434 19.52 -12.25 -3.08
C GLU A 434 18.85 -11.99 -4.44
N MET A 435 17.85 -12.79 -4.81
CA MET A 435 17.12 -12.61 -6.07
C MET A 435 16.13 -11.44 -6.03
N ARG A 436 15.56 -11.19 -4.86
CA ARG A 436 14.59 -10.12 -4.65
C ARG A 436 15.21 -8.74 -4.80
N ARG A 437 16.44 -8.56 -4.29
CA ARG A 437 17.13 -7.26 -4.28
C ARG A 437 17.27 -6.57 -5.65
N PRO A 438 17.79 -7.21 -6.72
CA PRO A 438 17.90 -6.54 -8.02
C PRO A 438 16.54 -6.23 -8.63
N LEU A 439 15.50 -7.04 -8.35
CA LEU A 439 14.14 -6.76 -8.78
C LEU A 439 13.58 -5.52 -8.08
N GLU A 440 13.81 -5.39 -6.77
CA GLU A 440 13.43 -4.20 -6.01
C GLU A 440 14.15 -2.95 -6.49
N GLN A 441 15.47 -3.02 -6.74
CA GLN A 441 16.25 -1.88 -7.24
C GLN A 441 15.70 -1.39 -8.59
N LEU A 442 15.38 -2.30 -9.50
CA LEU A 442 14.78 -1.95 -10.78
C LEU A 442 13.37 -1.36 -10.64
N MET A 443 12.55 -1.92 -9.76
CA MET A 443 11.15 -1.52 -9.56
C MET A 443 10.96 -0.29 -8.65
N LYS A 444 11.99 0.14 -7.90
CA LYS A 444 11.93 1.30 -6.99
C LYS A 444 12.13 2.64 -7.70
N GLY A 445 12.80 2.64 -8.86
CA GLY A 445 13.17 3.83 -9.62
C GLY A 445 14.23 4.68 -8.92
N LYS A 446 14.79 5.66 -9.63
CA LYS A 446 15.77 6.61 -9.09
C LYS A 446 15.02 7.78 -8.43
N ILE A 447 15.33 8.06 -7.17
CA ILE A 447 14.82 9.26 -6.48
C ILE A 447 15.63 10.46 -7.00
N VAL A 448 14.94 11.54 -7.35
CA VAL A 448 15.58 12.80 -7.71
C VAL A 448 16.05 13.46 -6.42
N ASP A 449 17.35 13.42 -6.19
CA ASP A 449 18.01 14.03 -5.04
C ASP A 449 19.00 15.08 -5.57
N HIS A 450 18.66 16.35 -5.40
CA HIS A 450 19.44 17.49 -5.87
C HIS A 450 19.26 18.67 -4.92
N MET A 451 20.35 19.37 -4.57
CA MET A 451 20.34 20.43 -3.54
C MET A 451 19.36 21.57 -3.85
N ASP A 452 19.19 21.91 -5.12
CA ASP A 452 18.30 23.00 -5.55
C ASP A 452 16.82 22.60 -5.63
N ILE A 453 16.51 21.30 -5.56
CA ILE A 453 15.13 20.80 -5.56
C ILE A 453 14.61 20.78 -4.12
N THR A 454 14.28 21.97 -3.63
CA THR A 454 13.64 22.14 -2.32
C THR A 454 12.18 21.69 -2.34
N PRO A 455 11.55 21.41 -1.17
CA PRO A 455 10.13 21.09 -1.10
C PRO A 455 9.24 22.12 -1.80
N THR A 456 9.59 23.41 -1.75
CA THR A 456 8.89 24.51 -2.43
C THR A 456 8.95 24.38 -3.95
N VAL A 457 10.08 23.95 -4.51
CA VAL A 457 10.24 23.71 -5.95
C VAL A 457 9.44 22.48 -6.38
N VAL A 458 9.49 21.40 -5.60
CA VAL A 458 8.72 20.18 -5.87
C VAL A 458 7.21 20.46 -5.83
N GLN A 459 6.75 21.32 -4.91
CA GLN A 459 5.34 21.72 -4.83
C GLN A 459 4.81 22.37 -6.11
N LEU A 460 5.67 22.89 -7.00
CA LEU A 460 5.25 23.38 -8.30
C LEU A 460 4.61 22.27 -9.16
N LEU A 461 4.91 20.99 -8.90
CA LEU A 461 4.27 19.86 -9.57
C LEU A 461 2.79 19.70 -9.23
N PHE A 462 2.28 20.32 -8.16
CA PHE A 462 0.83 20.40 -7.91
C PHE A 462 0.12 21.34 -8.89
N SER A 463 0.86 22.23 -9.56
CA SER A 463 0.29 23.12 -10.57
C SER A 463 0.08 22.39 -11.90
N ARG A 464 -0.85 22.93 -12.70
CA ARG A 464 -1.06 22.48 -14.09
C ARG A 464 0.20 22.63 -14.93
N GLU A 465 0.98 23.69 -14.71
CA GLU A 465 2.23 23.96 -15.42
C GLU A 465 3.28 22.89 -15.09
N GLY A 466 3.48 22.59 -13.80
CA GLY A 466 4.39 21.53 -13.36
C GLY A 466 3.99 20.15 -13.88
N THR A 467 2.69 19.83 -13.87
CA THR A 467 2.19 18.57 -14.44
C THR A 467 2.46 18.47 -15.95
N ASN A 468 2.32 19.58 -16.69
CA ASN A 468 2.62 19.62 -18.12
C ASN A 468 4.12 19.41 -18.40
N ILE A 469 5.00 20.01 -17.58
CA ILE A 469 6.46 19.80 -17.66
C ILE A 469 6.79 18.31 -17.51
N MET A 470 6.27 17.68 -16.45
CA MET A 470 6.47 16.25 -16.19
C MET A 470 6.00 15.39 -17.37
N ASN A 471 4.79 15.64 -17.88
CA ASN A 471 4.24 14.89 -19.02
C ASN A 471 5.04 15.08 -20.32
N ARG A 472 5.57 16.28 -20.57
CA ARG A 472 6.45 16.56 -21.70
C ARG A 472 7.74 15.74 -21.61
N ILE A 473 8.44 15.78 -20.47
CA ILE A 473 9.72 15.09 -20.27
C ILE A 473 9.55 13.57 -20.41
N GLN A 474 8.49 12.99 -19.86
CA GLN A 474 8.20 11.56 -19.99
C GLN A 474 8.12 11.13 -21.47
N ARG A 475 7.41 11.89 -22.31
CA ARG A 475 7.28 11.60 -23.74
C ARG A 475 8.60 11.71 -24.49
N GLU A 476 9.41 12.73 -24.19
CA GLU A 476 10.68 12.99 -24.87
C GLU A 476 11.78 11.99 -24.49
N THR A 477 11.74 11.47 -23.27
CA THR A 477 12.79 10.60 -22.74
C THR A 477 12.41 9.12 -22.75
N GLY A 478 11.14 8.80 -22.99
CA GLY A 478 10.62 7.44 -22.85
C GLY A 478 10.68 6.92 -21.41
N THR A 479 10.71 7.83 -20.43
CA THR A 479 10.71 7.50 -19.00
C THR A 479 9.33 7.65 -18.41
N TYR A 480 9.16 7.12 -17.20
CA TYR A 480 8.02 7.41 -16.36
C TYR A 480 8.48 8.18 -15.13
N ILE A 481 7.83 9.30 -14.84
CA ILE A 481 8.10 10.18 -13.71
C ILE A 481 6.90 10.08 -12.77
N LEU A 482 7.17 9.61 -11.55
CA LEU A 482 6.18 9.45 -10.50
C LEU A 482 6.43 10.54 -9.45
N PHE A 483 5.45 11.42 -9.28
CA PHE A 483 5.45 12.40 -8.21
C PHE A 483 4.69 11.82 -7.00
N ASP A 484 5.44 11.46 -5.96
CA ASP A 484 4.89 11.10 -4.66
C ASP A 484 4.40 12.36 -3.95
N LYS A 485 3.11 12.64 -4.12
CA LYS A 485 2.49 13.80 -3.49
C LYS A 485 2.63 13.71 -1.97
N HIS A 486 2.49 12.52 -1.37
CA HIS A 486 2.50 12.36 0.08
C HIS A 486 3.85 12.78 0.70
N ASN A 487 4.96 12.28 0.14
CA ASN A 487 6.30 12.55 0.67
C ASN A 487 7.01 13.72 -0.02
N LEU A 488 6.39 14.36 -1.02
CA LEU A 488 7.00 15.37 -1.89
C LEU A 488 8.31 14.86 -2.54
N LEU A 489 8.28 13.61 -3.01
CA LEU A 489 9.43 12.98 -3.67
C LEU A 489 9.13 12.71 -5.14
N VAL A 490 10.13 12.86 -6.00
CA VAL A 490 10.02 12.49 -7.42
C VAL A 490 10.87 11.28 -7.72
N ARG A 491 10.31 10.31 -8.44
CA ARG A 491 10.99 9.09 -8.88
C ARG A 491 10.92 8.97 -10.39
N ILE A 492 12.04 8.58 -10.99
CA ILE A 492 12.15 8.37 -12.44
C ILE A 492 12.47 6.90 -12.71
N PHE A 493 11.74 6.33 -13.67
CA PHE A 493 11.87 4.94 -14.12
C PHE A 493 12.26 4.90 -15.59
N GLY A 494 13.19 4.01 -15.95
CA GLY A 494 13.77 3.95 -17.29
C GLY A 494 15.09 3.19 -17.33
N SER A 495 15.70 3.16 -18.53
CA SER A 495 17.13 2.86 -18.66
C SER A 495 17.96 3.92 -17.95
N SER A 496 19.15 3.56 -17.47
CA SER A 496 20.02 4.47 -16.72
C SER A 496 20.24 5.79 -17.47
N ASP A 497 20.58 5.72 -18.76
CA ASP A 497 20.85 6.90 -19.59
C ASP A 497 19.63 7.80 -19.77
N ASN A 498 18.44 7.21 -19.93
CA ASN A 498 17.20 7.99 -20.09
C ASN A 498 16.76 8.60 -18.77
N VAL A 499 16.98 7.90 -17.65
CA VAL A 499 16.70 8.40 -16.29
C VAL A 499 17.55 9.63 -15.99
N ASP A 500 18.86 9.58 -16.28
CA ASP A 500 19.76 10.71 -16.02
C ASP A 500 19.38 11.93 -16.88
N ARG A 501 19.04 11.70 -18.17
CA ARG A 501 18.59 12.75 -19.08
C ARG A 501 17.25 13.37 -18.65
N ALA A 502 16.31 12.55 -18.17
CA ALA A 502 15.03 13.00 -17.64
C ALA A 502 15.19 13.78 -16.33
N GLN A 503 16.09 13.33 -15.45
CA GLN A 503 16.39 14.00 -14.19
C GLN A 503 16.91 15.41 -14.42
N GLN A 504 17.92 15.59 -15.28
CA GLN A 504 18.47 16.91 -15.59
C GLN A 504 17.40 17.86 -16.15
N ARG A 505 16.66 17.43 -17.18
CA ARG A 505 15.59 18.25 -17.77
C ARG A 505 14.50 18.64 -16.79
N LEU A 506 14.17 17.73 -15.86
CA LEU A 506 13.17 17.99 -14.83
C LEU A 506 13.67 19.06 -13.86
N ILE A 507 14.92 18.95 -13.42
CA ILE A 507 15.54 19.94 -12.52
C ILE A 507 15.54 21.31 -13.18
N ASP A 508 16.08 21.42 -14.39
CA ASP A 508 16.19 22.69 -15.12
C ASP A 508 14.81 23.34 -15.31
N SER A 509 13.82 22.56 -15.78
CA SER A 509 12.47 23.06 -16.03
C SER A 509 11.74 23.51 -14.75
N LEU A 510 11.98 22.84 -13.62
CA LEU A 510 11.35 23.20 -12.35
C LEU A 510 12.00 24.43 -11.72
N LEU A 511 13.31 24.59 -11.85
CA LEU A 511 14.02 25.79 -11.41
C LEU A 511 13.60 27.01 -12.24
N GLU A 512 13.51 26.87 -13.56
CA GLU A 512 12.99 27.92 -14.46
C GLU A 512 11.55 28.31 -14.08
N LEU A 513 10.69 27.33 -13.82
CA LEU A 513 9.33 27.59 -13.35
C LEU A 513 9.34 28.29 -11.98
N HIS A 514 10.20 27.88 -11.06
CA HIS A 514 10.32 28.50 -9.74
C HIS A 514 10.74 29.97 -9.83
N GLU A 515 11.74 30.28 -10.64
CA GLU A 515 12.18 31.65 -10.91
C GLU A 515 11.05 32.49 -11.51
N SER A 516 10.32 31.95 -12.49
CA SER A 516 9.19 32.67 -13.10
C SER A 516 8.09 33.03 -12.07
N LYS A 517 7.80 32.14 -11.11
CA LYS A 517 6.81 32.40 -10.04
C LYS A 517 7.32 33.41 -9.01
N GLN A 518 8.64 33.47 -8.77
CA GLN A 518 9.23 34.49 -7.90
C GLN A 518 9.08 35.91 -8.48
N LEU A 519 8.82 36.04 -9.78
CA LEU A 519 8.65 37.32 -10.49
C LEU A 519 7.16 37.73 -10.63
N GLU A 520 6.26 37.13 -9.84
CA GLU A 520 4.85 37.54 -9.75
C GLU A 520 4.66 38.56 -8.61
N VAL A 521 3.95 39.66 -8.90
CA VAL A 521 3.52 40.67 -7.92
C VAL A 521 2.03 40.53 -7.69
N HIS A 522 1.63 40.19 -6.46
CA HIS A 522 0.22 39.99 -6.11
C HIS A 522 -0.45 41.33 -5.82
N LEU A 523 -1.65 41.53 -6.37
CA LEU A 523 -2.49 42.71 -6.22
C LEU A 523 -3.64 42.47 -5.22
N ARG A 524 -3.62 41.35 -4.50
CA ARG A 524 -4.59 40.98 -3.47
C ARG A 524 -3.84 40.38 -2.28
N GLY A 525 -4.25 40.71 -1.06
CA GLY A 525 -3.63 40.22 0.17
C GLY A 525 -4.13 40.96 1.41
N GLN A 526 -3.74 40.48 2.59
CA GLN A 526 -4.22 40.99 3.90
C GLN A 526 -3.93 42.48 4.14
N HIS A 527 -2.97 43.08 3.43
CA HIS A 527 -2.53 44.47 3.59
C HIS A 527 -2.69 45.31 2.32
N LEU A 528 -3.42 44.81 1.31
CA LEU A 528 -3.61 45.48 0.03
C LEU A 528 -5.08 45.88 -0.15
N PRO A 529 -5.38 47.07 -0.71
CA PRO A 529 -6.76 47.52 -0.87
C PRO A 529 -7.54 46.63 -1.85
N PRO A 530 -8.85 46.41 -1.63
CA PRO A 530 -9.72 45.53 -2.44
C PRO A 530 -9.69 45.84 -3.93
N ASP A 531 -9.66 47.13 -4.24
CA ASP A 531 -9.75 47.68 -5.58
C ASP A 531 -8.36 47.93 -6.19
N LEU A 532 -7.28 47.43 -5.59
CA LEU A 532 -5.91 47.65 -6.06
C LEU A 532 -5.73 47.25 -7.52
N MET A 533 -6.28 46.10 -7.95
CA MET A 533 -6.22 45.69 -9.36
C MET A 533 -6.91 46.71 -10.28
N LYS A 534 -8.05 47.26 -9.85
CA LYS A 534 -8.77 48.31 -10.60
C LYS A 534 -7.95 49.60 -10.66
N ARG A 535 -7.33 50.00 -9.54
CA ARG A 535 -6.44 51.18 -9.48
C ARG A 535 -5.22 51.01 -10.39
N VAL A 536 -4.62 49.82 -10.42
CA VAL A 536 -3.48 49.48 -11.27
C VAL A 536 -3.87 49.59 -12.75
N VAL A 537 -5.00 49.00 -13.15
CA VAL A 537 -5.52 49.10 -14.53
C VAL A 537 -5.87 50.54 -14.91
N GLN A 538 -6.45 51.32 -13.99
CA GLN A 538 -6.74 52.75 -14.21
C GLN A 538 -5.47 53.59 -14.35
N THR A 539 -4.42 53.25 -13.60
CA THR A 539 -3.16 54.01 -13.56
C THR A 539 -2.24 53.68 -14.73
N PHE A 540 -2.18 52.41 -15.15
CA PHE A 540 -1.22 51.94 -16.15
C PHE A 540 -1.85 51.47 -17.47
N GLY A 541 -3.18 51.48 -17.56
CA GLY A 541 -3.94 50.95 -18.68
C GLY A 541 -4.13 49.42 -18.62
N PRO A 542 -5.09 48.87 -19.38
CA PRO A 542 -5.40 47.43 -19.38
C PRO A 542 -4.24 46.57 -19.88
N ASP A 543 -3.41 47.10 -20.79
CA ASP A 543 -2.23 46.40 -21.33
C ASP A 543 -0.96 46.64 -20.51
N LEU A 544 -1.06 47.33 -19.37
CA LEU A 544 0.07 47.74 -18.52
C LEU A 544 1.16 48.56 -19.26
N ASN A 545 0.83 49.21 -20.39
CA ASN A 545 1.79 50.03 -21.14
C ASN A 545 2.38 51.16 -20.27
N GLY A 546 1.58 51.77 -19.39
CA GLY A 546 2.09 52.80 -18.47
C GLY A 546 3.07 52.24 -17.43
N LEU A 547 2.98 50.95 -17.10
CA LEU A 547 3.96 50.27 -16.24
C LEU A 547 5.25 49.98 -17.02
N LYS A 548 5.12 49.62 -18.29
CA LYS A 548 6.25 49.39 -19.22
C LYS A 548 7.10 50.63 -19.47
N GLU A 549 6.47 51.80 -19.54
CA GLU A 549 7.17 53.08 -19.66
C GLU A 549 7.97 53.42 -18.39
N LYS A 550 7.43 53.11 -17.21
CA LYS A 550 8.08 53.37 -15.92
C LYS A 550 9.18 52.38 -15.57
N VAL A 551 9.05 51.12 -16.00
CA VAL A 551 10.02 50.06 -15.75
C VAL A 551 10.46 49.46 -17.09
N PRO A 552 11.31 50.18 -17.86
CA PRO A 552 11.76 49.71 -19.15
C PRO A 552 12.68 48.49 -19.00
N GLY A 553 12.58 47.54 -19.94
CA GLY A 553 13.42 46.32 -19.98
C GLY A 553 12.76 45.06 -19.42
N ALA A 554 11.52 45.14 -18.92
CA ALA A 554 10.71 43.96 -18.58
C ALA A 554 9.43 43.90 -19.42
N VAL A 555 8.92 42.68 -19.62
CA VAL A 555 7.60 42.44 -20.21
C VAL A 555 6.63 42.11 -19.08
N PHE A 556 5.46 42.74 -19.10
CA PHE A 556 4.43 42.59 -18.08
C PHE A 556 3.20 41.89 -18.65
N SER A 557 2.55 41.07 -17.83
CA SER A 557 1.22 40.56 -18.15
C SER A 557 0.36 40.56 -16.89
N LEU A 558 -0.91 40.96 -17.04
CA LEU A 558 -1.88 40.99 -15.95
C LEU A 558 -2.70 39.71 -15.95
N ASN A 559 -2.64 38.95 -14.85
CA ASN A 559 -3.52 37.81 -14.62
C ASN A 559 -4.72 38.24 -13.77
N THR A 560 -5.83 38.54 -14.44
CA THR A 560 -7.07 39.00 -13.80
C THR A 560 -7.73 37.94 -12.91
N LYS A 561 -7.45 36.64 -13.13
CA LYS A 561 -7.99 35.56 -12.30
C LYS A 561 -7.21 35.36 -11.01
N ARG A 562 -5.89 35.51 -11.06
CA ARG A 562 -4.99 35.37 -9.90
C ARG A 562 -4.66 36.70 -9.22
N HIS A 563 -5.22 37.80 -9.72
CA HIS A 563 -4.93 39.16 -9.28
C HIS A 563 -3.43 39.41 -9.14
N CYS A 564 -2.63 39.04 -10.15
CA CYS A 564 -1.18 39.24 -10.11
C CYS A 564 -0.63 39.79 -11.43
N ILE A 565 0.48 40.51 -11.33
CA ILE A 565 1.28 40.95 -12.48
C ILE A 565 2.45 39.98 -12.60
N CYS A 566 2.56 39.30 -13.74
CA CYS A 566 3.72 38.47 -14.06
C CYS A 566 4.77 39.35 -14.75
N ILE A 567 6.00 39.30 -14.25
CA ILE A 567 7.13 40.08 -14.75
C ILE A 567 8.12 39.13 -15.42
N ASN A 568 8.51 39.41 -16.65
CA ASN A 568 9.64 38.77 -17.30
C ASN A 568 10.84 39.74 -17.26
N GLY A 569 11.69 39.60 -16.24
CA GLY A 569 12.79 40.51 -15.92
C GLY A 569 13.57 40.09 -14.66
N SER A 570 14.53 40.91 -14.19
CA SER A 570 15.32 40.59 -12.98
C SER A 570 14.54 40.82 -11.68
N LYS A 571 15.02 40.23 -10.57
CA LYS A 571 14.45 40.46 -9.23
C LYS A 571 14.46 41.94 -8.84
N ASP A 572 15.43 42.72 -9.30
CA ASP A 572 15.47 44.17 -9.06
C ASP A 572 14.32 44.90 -9.76
N LEU A 573 13.93 44.45 -10.96
CA LEU A 573 12.77 45.01 -11.67
C LEU A 573 11.47 44.63 -10.97
N LYS A 574 11.40 43.43 -10.38
CA LYS A 574 10.27 43.03 -9.55
C LYS A 574 10.10 43.95 -8.33
N GLN A 575 11.18 44.22 -7.61
CA GLN A 575 11.15 45.12 -6.45
C GLN A 575 10.64 46.51 -6.86
N LYS A 576 11.10 47.06 -7.98
CA LYS A 576 10.61 48.36 -8.51
C LYS A 576 9.11 48.35 -8.81
N VAL A 577 8.58 47.23 -9.32
CA VAL A 577 7.14 47.10 -9.54
C VAL A 577 6.41 46.99 -8.21
N GLU A 578 6.90 46.20 -7.25
CA GLU A 578 6.32 46.12 -5.90
C GLU A 578 6.28 47.49 -5.23
N ASP A 579 7.32 48.31 -5.37
CA ASP A 579 7.37 49.68 -4.85
C ASP A 579 6.30 50.56 -5.51
N LEU A 580 6.15 50.51 -6.84
CA LEU A 580 5.11 51.25 -7.58
C LEU A 580 3.70 50.81 -7.20
N ILE A 581 3.48 49.51 -6.98
CA ILE A 581 2.20 48.97 -6.55
C ILE A 581 1.92 49.37 -5.10
N CYS A 582 2.92 49.37 -4.23
CA CYS A 582 2.83 49.89 -2.86
C CYS A 582 2.44 51.37 -2.87
N GLU A 583 3.04 52.20 -3.72
CA GLU A 583 2.64 53.60 -3.86
C GLU A 583 1.17 53.75 -4.27
N ILE A 584 0.70 52.93 -5.22
CA ILE A 584 -0.72 52.94 -5.64
C ILE A 584 -1.64 52.47 -4.52
N SER A 585 -1.21 51.48 -3.75
CA SER A 585 -1.98 50.99 -2.59
C SER A 585 -2.14 52.05 -1.50
N GLN A 586 -1.15 52.93 -1.35
CA GLN A 586 -1.11 54.00 -0.34
C GLN A 586 -1.78 55.31 -0.80
N ARG A 587 -2.12 55.44 -2.10
CA ARG A 587 -2.84 56.61 -2.61
C ARG A 587 -4.29 56.58 -2.12
N SER A 588 -4.62 57.48 -1.18
CA SER A 588 -5.96 57.69 -0.66
C SER A 588 -6.92 58.17 -1.75
N GLY A 589 -7.89 57.33 -2.13
CA GLY A 589 -9.10 57.73 -2.87
C GLY A 589 -10.32 57.47 -1.99
N LEU A 590 -11.05 58.55 -1.68
CA LEU A 590 -12.29 58.75 -0.89
C LEU A 590 -12.65 57.77 0.26
N PRO A 591 -13.05 58.29 1.44
CA PRO A 591 -13.68 57.48 2.47
C PRO A 591 -15.11 57.13 2.03
N THR A 592 -15.36 55.88 1.67
CA THR A 592 -16.71 55.35 1.74
C THR A 592 -17.04 55.25 3.22
N GLN A 593 -17.88 56.16 3.73
CA GLN A 593 -18.55 55.94 4.99
C GLN A 593 -19.48 54.74 4.79
N THR A 594 -19.12 53.58 5.31
CA THR A 594 -20.06 52.47 5.52
C THR A 594 -20.36 52.39 7.01
N THR A 595 -21.53 52.89 7.36
CA THR A 595 -22.25 52.51 8.57
C THR A 595 -22.64 51.03 8.47
N GLY A 596 -22.22 50.20 9.42
CA GLY A 596 -22.84 48.89 9.71
C GLY A 596 -21.90 47.69 9.58
N ASP A 597 -21.62 47.06 10.72
CA ASP A 597 -20.79 45.85 10.98
C ASP A 597 -21.20 44.55 10.22
N GLU A 598 -21.97 44.63 9.13
CA GLU A 598 -22.54 43.46 8.41
C GLU A 598 -22.29 43.43 6.88
N ALA A 599 -21.66 44.45 6.29
CA ALA A 599 -21.53 44.54 4.83
C ALA A 599 -20.20 44.00 4.25
N ASP A 600 -19.17 43.81 5.08
CA ASP A 600 -17.82 43.49 4.62
C ASP A 600 -17.40 42.04 4.92
N CYS A 601 -16.64 41.45 4.01
CA CYS A 601 -16.09 40.11 4.13
C CYS A 601 -15.04 40.04 5.26
N PRO A 602 -15.17 39.13 6.24
CA PRO A 602 -14.22 39.04 7.36
C PRO A 602 -12.80 38.61 6.98
N VAL A 603 -12.59 38.08 5.77
CA VAL A 603 -11.30 37.56 5.30
C VAL A 603 -10.52 38.60 4.51
N CYS A 604 -11.16 39.22 3.51
CA CYS A 604 -10.50 40.22 2.66
C CYS A 604 -10.79 41.66 3.06
N LEU A 605 -11.70 41.89 4.02
CA LEU A 605 -12.09 43.23 4.49
C LEU A 605 -12.60 44.14 3.35
N CYS A 606 -13.22 43.52 2.34
CA CYS A 606 -13.81 44.17 1.18
C CYS A 606 -15.34 44.06 1.27
N GLU A 607 -16.06 44.90 0.54
CA GLU A 607 -17.48 44.68 0.24
C GLU A 607 -17.70 43.27 -0.32
N LEU A 608 -18.80 42.63 0.08
CA LEU A 608 -19.12 41.27 -0.31
C LEU A 608 -19.40 41.12 -1.82
N GLU A 609 -18.39 40.71 -2.58
CA GLU A 609 -18.52 40.29 -3.98
C GLU A 609 -18.86 38.79 -4.05
N ASP A 610 -19.96 38.46 -4.76
CA ASP A 610 -20.51 37.10 -4.84
C ASP A 610 -20.66 36.45 -3.44
N PRO A 611 -21.53 37.02 -2.57
CA PRO A 611 -21.64 36.61 -1.18
C PRO A 611 -22.09 35.15 -1.05
N TYR A 612 -21.42 34.42 -0.17
CA TYR A 612 -21.79 33.08 0.24
C TYR A 612 -22.04 33.05 1.76
N ARG A 613 -23.20 32.53 2.17
CA ARG A 613 -23.59 32.38 3.57
C ARG A 613 -23.37 30.94 4.02
N LEU A 614 -22.56 30.74 5.06
CA LEU A 614 -22.34 29.41 5.64
C LEU A 614 -23.61 28.91 6.34
N GLU A 615 -23.95 27.64 6.14
CA GLU A 615 -25.22 27.09 6.62
C GLU A 615 -25.25 26.82 8.14
N ALA A 616 -24.11 26.53 8.75
CA ALA A 616 -24.04 26.24 10.20
C ALA A 616 -24.08 27.48 11.09
N CYS A 617 -23.39 28.56 10.70
CA CYS A 617 -23.22 29.75 11.54
C CYS A 617 -23.76 31.05 10.92
N ALA A 618 -24.35 31.00 9.72
CA ALA A 618 -24.93 32.12 9.00
C ALA A 618 -23.98 33.29 8.66
N HIS A 619 -22.66 33.17 8.92
CA HIS A 619 -21.68 34.19 8.55
C HIS A 619 -21.48 34.28 7.01
N LEU A 620 -21.31 35.51 6.52
CA LEU A 620 -21.13 35.85 5.10
C LEU A 620 -19.66 36.05 4.74
N PHE A 621 -19.28 35.57 3.54
CA PHE A 621 -17.95 35.74 2.96
C PHE A 621 -18.04 35.90 1.44
N CYS A 622 -17.03 36.49 0.80
CA CYS A 622 -16.89 36.37 -0.66
C CYS A 622 -16.64 34.90 -1.02
N ARG A 623 -17.30 34.38 -2.06
CA ARG A 623 -17.10 33.00 -2.52
C ARG A 623 -15.62 32.70 -2.82
N SER A 624 -14.90 33.65 -3.40
CA SER A 624 -13.46 33.51 -3.69
C SER A 624 -12.60 33.31 -2.44
N CYS A 625 -12.91 33.97 -1.32
CA CYS A 625 -12.17 33.80 -0.07
C CYS A 625 -12.34 32.41 0.54
N LEU A 626 -13.55 31.84 0.49
CA LEU A 626 -13.79 30.47 0.96
C LEU A 626 -13.09 29.42 0.07
N LEU A 627 -13.02 29.68 -1.24
CA LEU A 627 -12.25 28.83 -2.16
C LEU A 627 -10.76 28.87 -1.86
N GLU A 628 -10.19 30.06 -1.67
CA GLU A 628 -8.78 30.25 -1.29
C GLU A 628 -8.45 29.58 0.05
N GLN A 629 -9.36 29.65 1.03
CA GLN A 629 -9.22 28.92 2.30
C GLN A 629 -9.09 27.41 2.07
N CYS A 630 -9.98 26.82 1.25
CA CYS A 630 -9.94 25.39 0.95
C CYS A 630 -8.66 25.02 0.18
N GLU A 631 -8.25 25.84 -0.78
CA GLU A 631 -6.99 25.63 -1.52
C GLU A 631 -5.75 25.72 -0.62
N SER A 632 -5.76 26.63 0.35
CA SER A 632 -4.68 26.76 1.33
C SER A 632 -4.57 25.48 2.17
N ALA A 633 -5.70 24.97 2.69
CA ALA A 633 -5.74 23.71 3.44
C ALA A 633 -5.27 22.51 2.61
N ILE A 634 -5.60 22.47 1.30
CA ILE A 634 -5.12 21.43 0.38
C ILE A 634 -3.59 21.47 0.24
N LYS A 635 -3.02 22.67 0.07
CA LYS A 635 -1.58 22.87 -0.19
C LYS A 635 -0.74 22.64 1.06
N SER A 636 -1.14 23.20 2.20
CA SER A 636 -0.40 23.06 3.46
C SER A 636 -0.59 21.70 4.12
N ARG A 637 -1.72 21.03 3.85
CA ARG A 637 -2.20 19.85 4.61
C ARG A 637 -2.40 20.12 6.11
N GLU A 638 -2.57 21.39 6.44
CA GLU A 638 -2.88 21.87 7.76
C GLU A 638 -4.23 22.60 7.71
N GLY A 639 -4.75 23.00 8.87
CA GLY A 639 -6.03 23.72 8.93
C GLY A 639 -7.26 22.82 8.76
N PHE A 640 -7.12 21.52 9.05
CA PHE A 640 -8.25 20.60 9.23
C PHE A 640 -8.62 20.49 10.72
N PRO A 641 -9.92 20.46 11.08
CA PRO A 641 -11.07 20.69 10.20
C PRO A 641 -11.11 22.12 9.63
N VAL A 642 -11.63 22.27 8.41
CA VAL A 642 -11.83 23.59 7.81
C VAL A 642 -13.01 24.28 8.49
N CYS A 643 -12.73 25.35 9.23
CA CYS A 643 -13.69 26.07 10.06
C CYS A 643 -14.00 27.49 9.54
N CYS A 644 -15.10 28.06 10.01
CA CYS A 644 -15.44 29.47 9.80
C CYS A 644 -14.31 30.39 10.29
N MET A 645 -13.89 31.33 9.43
CA MET A 645 -12.82 32.29 9.71
C MET A 645 -13.27 33.56 10.45
N ARG A 646 -14.57 33.70 10.76
CA ARG A 646 -15.06 34.81 11.60
C ARG A 646 -14.49 34.64 13.00
N GLN A 647 -13.93 35.72 13.54
CA GLN A 647 -13.36 35.77 14.88
C GLN A 647 -14.36 35.22 15.91
N GLY A 648 -13.95 34.22 16.68
CA GLY A 648 -14.74 33.60 17.74
C GLY A 648 -15.71 32.48 17.31
N CYS A 649 -15.96 32.25 16.01
CA CYS A 649 -16.93 31.25 15.57
C CYS A 649 -16.38 29.82 15.57
N ARG A 650 -15.31 29.53 14.81
CA ARG A 650 -14.67 28.20 14.66
C ARG A 650 -15.60 27.03 14.28
N GLU A 651 -16.85 27.30 13.88
CA GLU A 651 -17.78 26.25 13.45
C GLU A 651 -17.27 25.56 12.16
N PRO A 652 -17.22 24.23 12.08
CA PRO A 652 -16.79 23.52 10.87
C PRO A 652 -17.68 23.82 9.67
N ILE A 653 -17.09 24.05 8.49
CA ILE A 653 -17.86 24.28 7.26
C ILE A 653 -18.60 22.99 6.87
N LEU A 654 -19.92 23.05 6.71
CA LEU A 654 -20.72 21.84 6.45
C LEU A 654 -20.36 21.17 5.13
N LEU A 655 -20.59 19.86 5.05
CA LEU A 655 -20.34 19.11 3.81
C LEU A 655 -21.18 19.64 2.64
N ALA A 656 -22.40 20.12 2.90
CA ALA A 656 -23.24 20.76 1.91
C ALA A 656 -22.61 22.05 1.34
N ASP A 657 -21.98 22.86 2.20
CA ASP A 657 -21.25 24.06 1.79
C ASP A 657 -20.03 23.69 0.95
N LEU A 658 -19.24 22.70 1.38
CA LEU A 658 -18.07 22.23 0.62
C LEU A 658 -18.47 21.71 -0.78
N LYS A 659 -19.56 20.96 -0.89
CA LYS A 659 -20.11 20.48 -2.18
C LYS A 659 -20.59 21.62 -3.08
N SER A 660 -21.12 22.70 -2.49
CA SER A 660 -21.60 23.88 -3.21
C SER A 660 -20.46 24.79 -3.67
N LEU A 661 -19.40 24.90 -2.87
CA LEU A 661 -18.23 25.73 -3.14
C LEU A 661 -17.29 25.08 -4.14
N LEU A 662 -16.95 23.80 -3.96
CA LEU A 662 -15.88 23.12 -4.68
C LEU A 662 -16.40 22.26 -5.84
N SER A 663 -15.59 22.15 -6.90
CA SER A 663 -15.80 21.12 -7.93
C SER A 663 -15.54 19.72 -7.35
N SER A 664 -16.05 18.68 -8.01
CA SER A 664 -15.83 17.29 -7.58
C SER A 664 -14.34 16.98 -7.42
N ASP A 665 -13.49 17.39 -8.36
CA ASP A 665 -12.04 17.14 -8.31
C ASP A 665 -11.38 17.85 -7.13
N LYS A 666 -11.76 19.11 -6.85
CA LYS A 666 -11.22 19.88 -5.73
C LYS A 666 -11.69 19.34 -4.38
N LEU A 667 -12.91 18.84 -4.32
CA LEU A 667 -13.44 18.18 -3.13
C LEU A 667 -12.65 16.88 -2.82
N GLU A 668 -12.31 16.09 -3.84
CA GLU A 668 -11.43 14.91 -3.70
C GLU A 668 -10.00 15.28 -3.25
N GLU A 669 -9.45 16.39 -3.76
CA GLU A 669 -8.18 16.92 -3.29
C GLU A 669 -8.23 17.32 -1.82
N LEU A 670 -9.31 17.98 -1.39
CA LEU A 670 -9.53 18.37 0.01
C LEU A 670 -9.61 17.14 0.93
N PHE A 671 -10.35 16.10 0.55
CA PHE A 671 -10.42 14.87 1.32
C PHE A 671 -9.09 14.13 1.40
N ARG A 672 -8.31 14.12 0.31
CA ARG A 672 -6.95 13.55 0.31
C ARG A 672 -6.01 14.31 1.24
N ALA A 673 -6.10 15.64 1.26
CA ALA A 673 -5.30 16.47 2.17
C ALA A 673 -5.72 16.25 3.64
N SER A 674 -7.02 16.19 3.91
CA SER A 674 -7.56 15.86 5.25
C SER A 674 -7.11 14.49 5.74
N LEU A 675 -7.11 13.48 4.86
CA LEU A 675 -6.58 12.15 5.16
C LEU A 675 -5.10 12.19 5.54
N GLY A 676 -4.30 12.99 4.82
CA GLY A 676 -2.90 13.24 5.16
C GLY A 676 -2.74 13.83 6.56
N ALA A 677 -3.50 14.89 6.85
CA ALA A 677 -3.49 15.57 8.16
C ALA A 677 -3.91 14.61 9.30
N PHE A 678 -4.95 13.81 9.08
CA PHE A 678 -5.44 12.82 10.04
C PHE A 678 -4.38 11.77 10.38
N VAL A 679 -3.72 11.19 9.36
CA VAL A 679 -2.66 10.19 9.57
C VAL A 679 -1.47 10.81 10.33
N ALA A 680 -1.10 12.05 10.00
CA ALA A 680 -0.02 12.77 10.70
C ALA A 680 -0.36 13.07 12.17
N ALA A 681 -1.61 13.44 12.46
CA ALA A 681 -2.09 13.75 13.81
C ALA A 681 -2.21 12.52 14.71
N ASN A 682 -2.36 11.31 14.15
CA ASN A 682 -2.67 10.10 14.93
C ASN A 682 -1.44 9.37 15.52
N GLY A 683 -0.36 10.10 15.82
CA GLY A 683 0.77 9.62 16.64
C GLY A 683 1.51 8.37 16.11
N GLY A 684 1.38 8.06 14.81
CA GLY A 684 2.00 6.89 14.20
C GLY A 684 1.20 5.59 14.29
N THR A 685 -0.03 5.60 14.82
CA THR A 685 -0.94 4.43 14.81
C THR A 685 -1.33 4.03 13.38
N TYR A 686 -1.42 5.00 12.47
CA TYR A 686 -1.70 4.76 11.05
C TYR A 686 -0.54 5.23 10.20
N ARG A 687 -0.31 4.54 9.08
CA ARG A 687 0.62 4.98 8.04
C ARG A 687 0.05 4.73 6.65
N PHE A 688 0.43 5.58 5.71
CA PHE A 688 0.21 5.32 4.29
C PHE A 688 1.04 4.13 3.84
N CYS A 689 0.51 3.40 2.85
CA CYS A 689 1.28 2.43 2.11
C CYS A 689 2.58 3.10 1.61
N PRO A 690 3.76 2.48 1.77
CA PRO A 690 5.03 3.05 1.32
C PRO A 690 5.13 3.23 -0.20
N SER A 691 4.17 2.69 -0.95
CA SER A 691 4.09 2.89 -2.39
C SER A 691 3.83 4.36 -2.70
N PRO A 692 4.61 4.99 -3.59
CA PRO A 692 4.43 6.41 -3.89
C PRO A 692 3.03 6.72 -4.42
N ASP A 693 2.43 7.83 -3.97
CA ASP A 693 1.05 8.28 -4.31
C ASP A 693 -0.05 7.22 -4.04
N CYS A 694 0.23 6.18 -3.25
CA CYS A 694 -0.76 5.17 -2.90
C CYS A 694 -1.63 5.64 -1.72
N PRO A 695 -2.95 5.81 -1.90
CA PRO A 695 -3.82 6.38 -0.87
C PRO A 695 -4.22 5.37 0.22
N SER A 696 -3.85 4.09 0.07
CA SER A 696 -4.18 3.06 1.05
C SER A 696 -3.43 3.29 2.36
N ILE A 697 -4.12 3.06 3.48
CA ILE A 697 -3.59 3.18 4.83
C ILE A 697 -3.61 1.81 5.51
N TYR A 698 -2.68 1.61 6.43
CA TYR A 698 -2.67 0.46 7.32
C TYR A 698 -2.44 0.89 8.77
N ARG A 699 -2.91 0.05 9.69
CA ARG A 699 -2.62 0.18 11.11
C ARG A 699 -1.23 -0.37 11.40
N VAL A 700 -0.42 0.41 12.10
CA VAL A 700 0.91 0.02 12.56
C VAL A 700 0.78 -1.02 13.66
N ALA A 701 1.69 -2.01 13.67
CA ALA A 701 1.73 -3.02 14.72
C ALA A 701 1.98 -2.37 16.08
N ASP A 702 1.26 -2.82 17.11
CA ASP A 702 1.48 -2.33 18.47
C ASP A 702 2.93 -2.65 18.92
N PRO A 703 3.54 -1.80 19.77
CA PRO A 703 4.91 -2.01 20.24
C PRO A 703 5.09 -3.41 20.87
N GLY A 704 6.12 -4.14 20.43
CA GLY A 704 6.42 -5.50 20.91
C GLY A 704 5.68 -6.64 20.19
N MET A 705 4.73 -6.33 19.30
CA MET A 705 4.11 -7.33 18.44
C MET A 705 4.98 -7.70 17.23
N VAL A 706 4.76 -8.89 16.68
CA VAL A 706 5.44 -9.36 15.47
C VAL A 706 4.92 -8.56 14.26
N GLY A 707 5.80 -8.21 13.33
CA GLY A 707 5.41 -7.54 12.10
C GLY A 707 4.58 -8.44 11.21
N GLU A 708 3.34 -8.03 10.93
CA GLU A 708 2.43 -8.74 10.04
C GLU A 708 2.50 -8.18 8.61
N PRO A 709 2.13 -8.97 7.60
CA PRO A 709 2.00 -8.49 6.23
C PRO A 709 0.74 -7.63 6.09
N PHE A 710 0.93 -6.34 5.83
CA PHE A 710 -0.09 -5.52 5.20
C PHE A 710 -0.03 -5.71 3.68
N VAL A 711 -1.09 -6.26 3.09
CA VAL A 711 -1.24 -6.34 1.63
C VAL A 711 -2.11 -5.19 1.18
N CYS A 712 -1.50 -4.23 0.48
CA CYS A 712 -2.21 -3.06 0.00
C CYS A 712 -3.27 -3.44 -1.04
N GLY A 713 -4.55 -3.10 -0.80
CA GLY A 713 -5.62 -3.34 -1.78
C GLY A 713 -5.52 -2.47 -3.03
N ALA A 714 -4.82 -1.33 -2.96
CA ALA A 714 -4.67 -0.40 -4.09
C ALA A 714 -3.55 -0.83 -5.05
N CYS A 715 -2.34 -1.03 -4.51
CA CYS A 715 -1.13 -1.28 -5.31
C CYS A 715 -0.59 -2.72 -5.19
N PHE A 716 -1.18 -3.55 -4.31
CA PHE A 716 -0.77 -4.94 -4.05
C PHE A 716 0.67 -5.11 -3.53
N VAL A 717 1.30 -4.05 -3.05
CA VAL A 717 2.57 -4.13 -2.32
C VAL A 717 2.32 -4.72 -0.94
N GLU A 718 3.23 -5.59 -0.53
CA GLU A 718 3.25 -6.22 0.79
C GLU A 718 4.25 -5.46 1.67
N THR A 719 3.78 -4.95 2.80
CA THR A 719 4.56 -4.12 3.72
C THR A 719 4.51 -4.73 5.11
N CYS A 720 5.65 -4.76 5.80
CA CYS A 720 5.70 -5.15 7.20
C CYS A 720 5.10 -4.04 8.08
N THR A 721 4.07 -4.38 8.87
CA THR A 721 3.39 -3.39 9.73
C THR A 721 4.24 -2.84 10.88
N ARG A 722 5.40 -3.45 11.16
CA ARG A 722 6.34 -3.06 12.22
C ARG A 722 7.50 -2.20 11.73
N CYS A 723 8.27 -2.68 10.75
CA CYS A 723 9.43 -1.93 10.23
C CYS A 723 9.08 -1.00 9.07
N HIS A 724 7.87 -1.14 8.50
CA HIS A 724 7.37 -0.35 7.38
C HIS A 724 8.16 -0.50 6.07
N LEU A 725 9.07 -1.47 6.03
CA LEU A 725 9.76 -1.90 4.83
C LEU A 725 8.92 -2.95 4.09
N GLU A 726 9.45 -3.40 2.96
CA GLU A 726 8.89 -4.51 2.20
C GLU A 726 8.69 -5.71 3.13
N TYR A 727 7.55 -6.38 3.02
CA TYR A 727 7.30 -7.54 3.85
C TYR A 727 8.37 -8.60 3.57
N HIS A 728 9.10 -8.96 4.62
CA HIS A 728 10.24 -9.85 4.59
C HIS A 728 9.84 -11.15 5.28
N PRO A 729 9.10 -12.03 4.57
CA PRO A 729 8.77 -13.32 5.14
C PRO A 729 10.09 -14.01 5.46
N TYR A 730 10.11 -14.71 6.57
CA TYR A 730 11.24 -15.53 6.98
C TYR A 730 12.48 -14.81 7.54
N LEU A 731 12.41 -13.50 7.80
CA LEU A 731 13.46 -12.73 8.46
C LEU A 731 12.87 -11.84 9.56
N SER A 732 13.62 -11.61 10.65
CA SER A 732 13.27 -10.56 11.60
C SER A 732 13.42 -9.19 10.96
N CYS A 733 12.76 -8.17 11.51
CA CYS A 733 12.90 -6.80 10.98
C CYS A 733 14.35 -6.32 11.07
N GLU A 734 15.04 -6.70 12.13
CA GLU A 734 16.43 -6.34 12.42
C GLU A 734 17.36 -6.95 11.39
N MET A 735 17.25 -8.27 11.15
CA MET A 735 18.03 -8.98 10.13
C MET A 735 17.76 -8.45 8.72
N TYR A 736 16.50 -8.15 8.40
CA TYR A 736 16.15 -7.60 7.09
C TYR A 736 16.73 -6.19 6.90
N GLN A 737 16.72 -5.37 7.95
CA GLN A 737 17.30 -4.03 7.91
C GLN A 737 18.83 -4.08 7.75
N GLU A 738 19.52 -4.97 8.46
CA GLU A 738 20.95 -5.22 8.29
C GLU A 738 21.26 -5.67 6.87
N PHE A 739 20.52 -6.64 6.32
CA PHE A 739 20.69 -7.12 4.95
C PHE A 739 20.50 -5.99 3.92
N LYS A 740 19.57 -5.05 4.19
CA LYS A 740 19.31 -3.89 3.32
C LYS A 740 20.46 -2.89 3.34
N ASN A 741 21.09 -2.71 4.51
CA ASN A 741 22.21 -1.78 4.71
C ASN A 741 23.54 -2.35 4.21
N ASP A 742 23.83 -3.60 4.55
CA ASP A 742 25.05 -4.32 4.16
C ASP A 742 24.69 -5.75 3.75
N PRO A 743 24.49 -6.01 2.45
CA PRO A 743 24.14 -7.33 1.93
C PRO A 743 25.19 -8.40 2.22
N ASP A 744 26.43 -7.99 2.50
CA ASP A 744 27.55 -8.87 2.83
C ASP A 744 27.74 -9.02 4.35
N SER A 745 26.87 -8.43 5.19
CA SER A 745 27.00 -8.48 6.66
C SER A 745 27.02 -9.92 7.17
N SER A 746 26.15 -10.78 6.65
CA SER A 746 26.09 -12.20 7.02
C SER A 746 27.32 -12.98 6.53
N LEU A 747 27.94 -12.55 5.43
CA LEU A 747 29.20 -13.09 4.93
C LEU A 747 30.39 -12.64 5.81
N LYS A 748 30.35 -11.39 6.30
CA LYS A 748 31.32 -10.83 7.25
C LYS A 748 31.21 -11.52 8.62
N GLU A 749 30.00 -11.75 9.13
CA GLU A 749 29.77 -12.49 10.37
C GLU A 749 30.18 -13.96 10.25
N TRP A 750 29.82 -14.66 9.17
CA TRP A 750 30.27 -16.03 8.94
C TRP A 750 31.80 -16.15 8.80
N SER A 751 32.45 -15.12 8.24
CA SER A 751 33.92 -15.07 8.11
C SER A 751 34.65 -14.71 9.41
N LYS A 752 33.97 -14.09 10.38
CA LYS A 752 34.58 -13.73 11.68
C LYS A 752 34.87 -15.00 12.48
N GLY A 753 36.16 -15.22 12.77
CA GLY A 753 36.63 -16.35 13.57
C GLY A 753 37.02 -17.60 12.77
N LYS A 754 37.02 -17.55 11.44
CA LYS A 754 37.48 -18.64 10.57
C LYS A 754 38.87 -18.35 9.99
N GLU A 755 39.88 -19.14 10.37
CA GLU A 755 41.27 -18.98 9.90
C GLU A 755 41.45 -19.33 8.41
N ASN A 756 40.52 -20.10 7.84
CA ASN A 756 40.52 -20.55 6.45
C ASN A 756 39.74 -19.63 5.49
N VAL A 757 39.37 -18.41 5.91
CA VAL A 757 38.62 -17.45 5.07
C VAL A 757 39.33 -16.08 5.08
N LYS A 758 39.69 -15.58 3.90
CA LYS A 758 40.36 -14.28 3.68
C LYS A 758 39.71 -13.50 2.53
N LYS A 759 40.19 -12.29 2.23
CA LYS A 759 39.73 -11.49 1.07
C LYS A 759 40.80 -11.43 -0.01
N CYS A 760 40.37 -11.48 -1.27
CA CYS A 760 41.26 -11.24 -2.40
C CYS A 760 41.80 -9.80 -2.37
N PRO A 761 43.12 -9.58 -2.50
CA PRO A 761 43.73 -8.25 -2.49
C PRO A 761 43.34 -7.39 -3.70
N VAL A 762 42.91 -8.01 -4.80
CA VAL A 762 42.60 -7.31 -6.06
C VAL A 762 41.13 -6.94 -6.17
N CYS A 763 40.23 -7.90 -5.95
CA CYS A 763 38.79 -7.70 -6.17
C CYS A 763 37.96 -7.71 -4.89
N SER A 764 38.59 -7.88 -3.72
CA SER A 764 37.94 -7.95 -2.39
C SER A 764 36.90 -9.05 -2.19
N PHE A 765 36.70 -9.95 -3.17
CA PHE A 765 35.88 -11.14 -3.00
C PHE A 765 36.45 -12.05 -1.90
N THR A 766 35.55 -12.63 -1.11
CA THR A 766 35.92 -13.63 -0.10
C THR A 766 36.52 -14.87 -0.77
N ILE A 767 37.71 -15.25 -0.34
CA ILE A 767 38.45 -16.43 -0.76
C ILE A 767 38.54 -17.40 0.42
N GLU A 768 38.28 -18.68 0.17
CA GLU A 768 38.32 -19.74 1.18
C GLU A 768 39.45 -20.71 0.85
N LYS A 769 40.25 -21.06 1.85
CA LYS A 769 41.27 -22.10 1.73
C LYS A 769 40.62 -23.46 1.92
N ILE A 770 40.60 -24.24 0.85
CA ILE A 770 40.25 -25.66 0.84
C ILE A 770 41.57 -26.41 1.07
N ASP A 771 41.56 -27.41 1.94
CA ASP A 771 42.73 -27.89 2.68
C ASP A 771 44.00 -28.20 1.82
N GLY A 772 45.17 -28.02 2.43
CA GLY A 772 46.48 -28.38 1.85
C GLY A 772 47.20 -27.30 1.04
N CYS A 773 46.56 -26.61 0.08
CA CYS A 773 47.28 -25.72 -0.85
C CYS A 773 47.30 -24.24 -0.42
N ASN A 774 48.47 -23.59 -0.40
CA ASN A 774 48.62 -22.16 -0.14
C ASN A 774 48.46 -21.27 -1.39
N HIS A 775 48.19 -21.86 -2.56
CA HIS A 775 47.90 -21.15 -3.81
C HIS A 775 46.38 -21.12 -4.03
N ILE A 776 45.81 -19.92 -4.15
CA ILE A 776 44.37 -19.72 -4.37
C ILE A 776 44.14 -18.96 -5.67
N GLU A 777 43.38 -19.54 -6.60
CA GLU A 777 42.92 -18.85 -7.79
C GLU A 777 41.61 -18.13 -7.50
N CYS A 778 41.60 -16.79 -7.64
CA CYS A 778 40.42 -15.99 -7.42
C CYS A 778 39.55 -15.93 -8.68
N ARG A 779 38.23 -15.76 -8.52
CA ARG A 779 37.27 -15.60 -9.64
C ARG A 779 37.55 -14.40 -10.55
N CYS A 780 38.38 -13.44 -10.13
CA CYS A 780 38.85 -12.35 -10.98
C CYS A 780 40.01 -12.75 -11.91
N GLY A 781 40.45 -14.02 -11.90
CA GLY A 781 41.53 -14.54 -12.74
C GLY A 781 42.94 -14.25 -12.22
N LYS A 782 43.10 -13.82 -10.96
CA LYS A 782 44.39 -13.60 -10.31
C LYS A 782 44.72 -14.74 -9.34
N HIS A 783 45.99 -15.13 -9.30
CA HIS A 783 46.51 -16.16 -8.39
C HIS A 783 47.02 -15.49 -7.12
N VAL A 784 46.61 -15.96 -5.94
CA VAL A 784 46.88 -15.32 -4.65
C VAL A 784 47.60 -16.29 -3.72
N CYS A 785 48.68 -15.84 -3.10
CA CYS A 785 49.36 -16.57 -2.02
C CYS A 785 48.54 -16.45 -0.72
N TRP A 786 48.10 -17.56 -0.15
CA TRP A 786 47.31 -17.57 1.08
C TRP A 786 48.06 -17.03 2.31
N VAL A 787 49.39 -17.19 2.32
CA VAL A 787 50.24 -16.83 3.47
C VAL A 787 50.39 -15.32 3.57
N CYS A 788 50.85 -14.67 2.49
CA CYS A 788 51.18 -13.24 2.47
C CYS A 788 50.16 -12.35 1.74
N LEU A 789 49.18 -12.94 1.04
CA LEU A 789 48.19 -12.24 0.20
C LEU A 789 48.77 -11.44 -0.98
N GLU A 790 49.98 -11.77 -1.45
CA GLU A 790 50.46 -11.27 -2.75
C GLU A 790 49.71 -11.94 -3.91
N PHE A 791 49.55 -11.20 -5.01
CA PHE A 791 48.84 -11.66 -6.20
C PHE A 791 49.77 -11.75 -7.42
N PHE A 792 49.44 -12.67 -8.33
CA PHE A 792 50.23 -13.00 -9.51
C PHE A 792 49.32 -13.18 -10.73
N ASP A 793 49.88 -12.90 -11.90
CA ASP A 793 49.19 -13.03 -13.19
C ASP A 793 49.15 -14.47 -13.71
N SER A 794 49.96 -15.37 -13.16
CA SER A 794 50.02 -16.78 -13.53
C SER A 794 50.26 -17.67 -12.32
N SER A 795 49.75 -18.91 -12.41
CA SER A 795 49.94 -19.92 -11.38
C SER A 795 51.42 -20.24 -11.13
N GLU A 796 52.25 -20.27 -12.18
CA GLU A 796 53.67 -20.59 -12.08
C GLU A 796 54.44 -19.56 -11.24
N ASN A 797 54.13 -18.27 -11.39
CA ASN A 797 54.72 -17.21 -10.59
C ASN A 797 54.32 -17.33 -9.12
N CYS A 798 53.06 -17.71 -8.84
CA CYS A 798 52.59 -17.91 -7.48
C CYS A 798 53.25 -19.12 -6.80
N TYR A 799 53.41 -20.25 -7.50
CA TYR A 799 54.17 -21.39 -6.99
C TYR A 799 55.67 -21.10 -6.85
N GLY A 800 56.25 -20.29 -7.73
CA GLY A 800 57.61 -19.78 -7.59
C GLY A 800 57.80 -18.97 -6.30
N HIS A 801 56.87 -18.05 -6.01
CA HIS A 801 56.84 -17.29 -4.77
C HIS A 801 56.70 -18.18 -3.53
N LEU A 802 55.76 -19.13 -3.54
CA LEU A 802 55.56 -20.06 -2.42
C LEU A 802 56.80 -20.90 -2.11
N ARG A 803 57.52 -21.35 -3.14
CA ARG A 803 58.78 -22.11 -3.00
C ARG A 803 59.93 -21.26 -2.47
N ASN A 804 60.08 -20.04 -2.99
CA ASN A 804 61.25 -19.20 -2.71
C ASN A 804 61.14 -18.40 -1.40
N ILE A 805 59.93 -17.95 -1.05
CA ILE A 805 59.69 -17.04 0.08
C ILE A 805 59.15 -17.78 1.30
N HIS A 806 58.23 -18.72 1.09
CA HIS A 806 57.57 -19.43 2.18
C HIS A 806 58.11 -20.83 2.42
N LEU A 807 59.06 -21.31 1.61
CA LEU A 807 59.67 -22.64 1.67
C LEU A 807 58.63 -23.78 1.74
N SER A 808 57.41 -23.51 1.29
CA SER A 808 56.30 -24.45 1.35
C SER A 808 56.28 -25.26 0.05
N ILE A 809 56.67 -26.53 0.15
CA ILE A 809 56.43 -27.53 -0.89
C ILE A 809 55.22 -28.33 -0.42
N THR A 810 54.26 -28.53 -1.34
CA THR A 810 52.89 -29.07 -1.19
C THR A 810 51.83 -28.07 -0.73
#